data_AF-A0A192B105-F1
#
_entry.id   AF-A0A192B105-F1
#
_cell.length_a   1.000
_cell.length_b   1.000
_cell.length_c   1.000
_cell.angle_alpha   90.00
_cell.angle_beta   90.00
_cell.angle_gamma   90.00
#
_symmetry.space_group_name_H-M   'P 1'
#
loop_
_entity.id
_entity.type
_entity.pdbx_description
1 polymer ?
#
loop_
_entity_poly.entity_id
_entity_poly.type
_entity_poly.pdbx_seq_one_letter_code
_entity_poly.pdbx_strand_id
1 'polypeptide(L)'
;MGPDKQAVLNAMTGLDLTPEQAQVIRNSLGHEALQHEGGAGNDIALVVAVMRKLRHDHRSTLPNLGKPPKAYDEAASCLEHLARYEQPTVSAKGFHVVKKHHYFCLAPGSKPTKAAVKQIVQARGTLAYLDLSDLDLRDVDLTRTDMTGTLMRRTKISVPSLQHAIDCQAMLHGADLSGLDLRLINWRFADVSGVILWGARVNGADVTFLNRGFANLRGVDLHDQFLRGADVEGADLRDALLAGAEVDAPVLQRAIVCGAVITRVQAVGQSLCELQPQGHEVDLREANLSRADLTGVNFRGCRVCLRQADLAGANFDGALMNGDGLEEFLAAGANLTGANFYGRDLRHVRVRAGHDRPIVLRKTQLGHAHLAGSWLRQARFQGAIFDDDTVILFEFSDDLDLDFNHLNNPSGSFFTAVESIDDEYGALKRNLMTQVVEELARHDLDSLVEPMLQILLNRPFDYAGVITGNKAFRDKFLHCLAKKAERAAVPLNHHGLIFFVDRYLAKLSQSDLKAFMFQKNNLFIQIIHQGLASPEESTQQLCRDIYQNYLAMPRVISVHEKLDRALMEDYRIFTKGEDNFAVSEHYMDKFLYKTHPEYGVRWNDDRVLFKRGVDTEIDDIEADVFQDFTVFLNSFAFEKKHAKFLRLLELLRLGPYLAAFVSVMGTTRSELHLCGVEDQRRLYDTFDHVYQVRGMGALHDGEAKVALELNRDHLDAILADYELTRADARSQATLLLLLGGVFARFSSSRGLGQERDSPHAVRSYAFGLMKAARATDETLVPGPTFEGWTDRLLGMGDAMECSGMLSDDLIKYCYTLPGFHARFAGVIPPAWQ
;
A
#
# COMPACT_ATOMS: atom_id res chain seq x y z
N MET A 1 58.29 27.89 -42.62
CA MET A 1 59.43 28.67 -42.08
C MET A 1 60.30 27.69 -41.29
N GLY A 2 61.62 27.72 -41.44
CA GLY A 2 62.52 26.79 -40.73
C GLY A 2 62.44 26.95 -39.21
N PRO A 3 62.81 25.93 -38.41
CA PRO A 3 62.71 26.01 -36.97
C PRO A 3 63.75 26.99 -36.44
N ASP A 4 63.28 28.06 -35.81
CA ASP A 4 64.12 28.95 -35.02
C ASP A 4 64.78 28.13 -33.92
N LYS A 5 66.12 28.07 -33.89
CA LYS A 5 66.91 27.36 -32.87
C LYS A 5 66.48 27.72 -31.44
N GLN A 6 65.91 28.91 -31.26
CA GLN A 6 65.37 29.39 -30.00
C GLN A 6 64.08 28.67 -29.57
N ALA A 7 63.23 28.24 -30.50
CA ALA A 7 61.97 27.55 -30.21
C ALA A 7 62.21 26.12 -29.68
N VAL A 8 63.23 25.43 -30.20
CA VAL A 8 63.63 24.10 -29.72
C VAL A 8 64.30 24.20 -28.33
N LEU A 9 65.13 25.23 -28.11
CA LEU A 9 65.71 25.49 -26.79
C LEU A 9 64.62 25.81 -25.75
N ASN A 10 63.63 26.62 -26.11
CA ASN A 10 62.51 27.00 -25.25
C ASN A 10 61.59 25.80 -24.93
N ALA A 11 61.39 24.88 -25.87
CA ALA A 11 60.62 23.65 -25.66
C ALA A 11 61.33 22.68 -24.71
N MET A 12 62.67 22.65 -24.71
CA MET A 12 63.45 21.83 -23.78
C MET A 12 63.55 22.44 -22.37
N THR A 13 63.47 23.78 -22.23
CA THR A 13 63.42 24.46 -20.93
C THR A 13 62.05 24.41 -20.24
N GLY A 14 61.01 23.88 -20.92
CA GLY A 14 59.70 23.61 -20.31
C GLY A 14 59.66 22.33 -19.45
N LEU A 15 60.78 21.63 -19.32
CA LEU A 15 60.97 20.55 -18.36
C LEU A 15 61.59 21.14 -17.10
N ASP A 16 61.00 20.87 -15.93
CA ASP A 16 61.53 21.26 -14.61
C ASP A 16 62.89 20.59 -14.36
N LEU A 17 63.95 21.22 -14.86
CA LEU A 17 65.34 20.77 -14.72
C LEU A 17 66.06 21.65 -13.70
N THR A 18 66.88 21.05 -12.84
CA THR A 18 67.71 21.82 -11.91
C THR A 18 68.79 22.61 -12.67
N PRO A 19 69.28 23.73 -12.12
CA PRO A 19 70.31 24.55 -12.78
C PRO A 19 71.56 23.76 -13.18
N GLU A 20 71.91 22.73 -12.41
CA GLU A 20 73.02 21.81 -12.68
C GLU A 20 72.74 20.90 -13.89
N GLN A 21 71.51 20.38 -14.03
CA GLN A 21 71.09 19.58 -15.19
C GLN A 21 71.09 20.43 -16.48
N ALA A 22 70.62 21.68 -16.40
CA ALA A 22 70.66 22.61 -17.52
C ALA A 22 72.10 23.00 -17.93
N GLN A 23 73.04 23.05 -16.97
CA GLN A 23 74.45 23.34 -17.24
C GLN A 23 75.18 22.16 -17.91
N VAL A 24 74.90 20.93 -17.50
CA VAL A 24 75.47 19.71 -18.11
C VAL A 24 75.00 19.55 -19.56
N ILE A 25 73.72 19.84 -19.83
CA ILE A 25 73.15 19.81 -21.19
C ILE A 25 73.77 20.90 -22.07
N ARG A 26 73.95 22.13 -21.54
CA ARG A 26 74.62 23.23 -22.27
C ARG A 26 76.08 22.93 -22.61
N ASN A 27 76.83 22.37 -21.67
CA ASN A 27 78.25 22.02 -21.90
C ASN A 27 78.41 20.87 -22.92
N SER A 28 77.46 19.94 -22.96
CA SER A 28 77.48 18.80 -23.90
C SER A 28 77.08 19.18 -25.33
N LEU A 29 76.18 20.16 -25.49
CA LEU A 29 75.73 20.66 -26.79
C LEU A 29 76.70 21.67 -27.43
N GLY A 30 77.48 22.39 -26.63
CA GLY A 30 78.32 23.50 -27.08
C GLY A 30 79.45 23.14 -28.05
N HIS A 31 79.91 21.88 -28.09
CA HIS A 31 81.08 21.50 -28.90
C HIS A 31 80.74 20.83 -30.25
N GLU A 32 79.56 20.20 -30.40
CA GLU A 32 79.15 19.49 -31.63
C GLU A 32 78.23 20.34 -32.54
N ALA A 33 77.50 21.32 -31.97
CA ALA A 33 76.54 22.14 -32.74
C ALA A 33 77.18 23.26 -33.58
N LEU A 34 78.49 23.51 -33.44
CA LEU A 34 79.20 24.62 -34.09
C LEU A 34 79.89 24.27 -35.42
N GLN A 35 79.83 23.01 -35.90
CA GLN A 35 80.51 22.61 -37.15
C GLN A 35 79.61 22.12 -38.29
N HIS A 36 78.27 22.20 -38.19
CA HIS A 36 77.38 21.76 -39.26
C HIS A 36 76.53 22.91 -39.83
N GLU A 37 76.94 23.43 -40.99
CA GLU A 37 76.09 24.23 -41.86
C GLU A 37 75.57 23.35 -43.02
N GLY A 38 74.31 22.92 -42.97
CA GLY A 38 73.66 22.30 -44.14
C GLY A 38 72.33 21.61 -43.86
N GLY A 39 71.26 22.16 -44.46
CA GLY A 39 69.99 21.51 -44.88
C GLY A 39 69.14 20.77 -43.84
N ALA A 40 67.82 21.03 -43.84
CA ALA A 40 66.80 20.47 -42.91
C ALA A 40 66.75 18.92 -42.76
N GLY A 41 67.43 18.16 -43.63
CA GLY A 41 67.59 16.71 -43.48
C GLY A 41 68.59 16.30 -42.40
N ASN A 42 69.53 17.17 -42.01
CA ASN A 42 70.56 16.85 -41.02
C ASN A 42 70.14 17.13 -39.56
N ASP A 43 69.04 17.86 -39.34
CA ASP A 43 68.58 18.21 -37.99
C ASP A 43 67.98 17.02 -37.23
N ILE A 44 67.37 16.05 -37.93
CA ILE A 44 66.83 14.82 -37.30
C ILE A 44 67.97 13.87 -36.90
N ALA A 45 69.02 13.77 -37.71
CA ALA A 45 70.22 12.98 -37.36
C ALA A 45 70.94 13.59 -36.14
N LEU A 46 70.97 14.92 -36.03
CA LEU A 46 71.51 15.65 -34.88
C LEU A 46 70.67 15.41 -33.60
N VAL A 47 69.34 15.47 -33.69
CA VAL A 47 68.43 15.17 -32.57
C VAL A 47 68.55 13.71 -32.11
N VAL A 48 68.70 12.76 -33.03
CA VAL A 48 68.92 11.34 -32.72
C VAL A 48 70.29 11.10 -32.09
N ALA A 49 71.34 11.81 -32.54
CA ALA A 49 72.67 11.74 -31.93
C ALA A 49 72.69 12.33 -30.51
N VAL A 50 72.03 13.46 -30.29
CA VAL A 50 71.88 14.11 -28.97
C VAL A 50 71.08 13.21 -28.01
N MET A 51 69.99 12.60 -28.47
CA MET A 51 69.20 11.64 -27.68
C MET A 51 69.98 10.37 -27.34
N ARG A 52 70.84 9.87 -28.25
CA ARG A 52 71.73 8.72 -27.99
C ARG A 52 72.79 9.04 -26.94
N LYS A 53 73.36 10.25 -26.96
CA LYS A 53 74.37 10.70 -26.00
C LYS A 53 73.76 10.91 -24.60
N LEU A 54 72.58 11.54 -24.53
CA LEU A 54 71.81 11.67 -23.28
C LEU A 54 71.41 10.30 -22.69
N ARG A 55 71.04 9.32 -23.52
CA ARG A 55 70.74 7.94 -23.08
C ARG A 55 71.98 7.20 -22.57
N HIS A 56 73.16 7.48 -23.12
CA HIS A 56 74.43 6.89 -22.69
C HIS A 56 74.90 7.50 -21.36
N ASP A 57 74.84 8.83 -21.23
CA ASP A 57 75.30 9.56 -20.05
C ASP A 57 74.39 9.33 -18.83
N HIS A 58 73.07 9.21 -19.03
CA HIS A 58 72.12 8.88 -17.96
C HIS A 58 72.34 7.47 -17.38
N ARG A 59 72.92 6.54 -18.15
CA ARG A 59 73.27 5.18 -17.70
C ARG A 59 74.65 5.11 -17.04
N SER A 60 75.56 6.05 -17.28
CA SER A 60 76.94 5.99 -16.79
C SER A 60 77.21 6.83 -15.54
N THR A 61 76.40 7.85 -15.22
CA THR A 61 76.71 8.82 -14.16
C THR A 61 75.78 8.84 -12.93
N LEU A 62 74.59 8.21 -12.95
CA LEU A 62 73.62 8.27 -11.84
C LEU A 62 72.90 6.92 -11.60
N PRO A 63 73.37 6.07 -10.67
CA PRO A 63 72.81 4.72 -10.49
C PRO A 63 71.49 4.65 -9.71
N ASN A 64 71.03 5.73 -9.06
CA ASN A 64 70.00 5.70 -8.01
C ASN A 64 68.66 6.37 -8.35
N LEU A 65 68.37 6.63 -9.63
CA LEU A 65 67.05 7.07 -10.07
C LEU A 65 66.41 5.93 -10.89
N GLY A 66 65.22 5.50 -10.48
CA GLY A 66 64.48 4.39 -11.07
C GLY A 66 64.24 4.50 -12.59
N LYS A 67 63.73 3.41 -13.17
CA LYS A 67 63.59 3.16 -14.63
C LYS A 67 63.24 4.42 -15.46
N PRO A 68 63.84 4.58 -16.66
CA PRO A 68 63.64 5.77 -17.48
C PRO A 68 62.15 5.96 -17.84
N PRO A 69 61.67 7.20 -18.02
CA PRO A 69 60.29 7.46 -18.38
C PRO A 69 59.94 6.82 -19.73
N LYS A 70 58.80 6.10 -19.80
CA LYS A 70 58.22 5.49 -21.02
C LYS A 70 58.19 6.41 -22.23
N ALA A 71 58.14 7.73 -22.01
CA ALA A 71 58.16 8.76 -23.04
C ALA A 71 59.42 8.71 -23.94
N TYR A 72 60.57 8.27 -23.41
CA TYR A 72 61.79 8.14 -24.22
C TYR A 72 61.74 6.97 -25.21
N ASP A 73 61.17 5.83 -24.80
CA ASP A 73 61.07 4.64 -25.64
C ASP A 73 59.96 4.78 -26.70
N GLU A 74 58.86 5.46 -26.38
CA GLU A 74 57.77 5.76 -27.33
C GLU A 74 58.18 6.83 -28.37
N ALA A 75 58.87 7.89 -27.95
CA ALA A 75 59.39 8.91 -28.87
C ALA A 75 60.51 8.37 -29.77
N ALA A 76 61.40 7.52 -29.23
CA ALA A 76 62.44 6.85 -30.01
C ALA A 76 61.86 5.86 -31.02
N SER A 77 60.83 5.10 -30.64
CA SER A 77 60.13 4.17 -31.54
C SER A 77 59.44 4.89 -32.71
N CYS A 78 58.75 6.01 -32.43
CA CYS A 78 58.11 6.83 -33.46
C CYS A 78 59.13 7.46 -34.44
N LEU A 79 60.26 7.94 -33.93
CA LEU A 79 61.31 8.55 -34.76
C LEU A 79 62.13 7.50 -35.55
N GLU A 80 62.36 6.31 -34.99
CA GLU A 80 62.97 5.17 -35.70
C GLU A 80 62.06 4.62 -36.80
N HIS A 81 60.74 4.77 -36.66
CA HIS A 81 59.77 4.43 -37.71
C HIS A 81 59.80 5.46 -38.85
N LEU A 82 59.96 6.74 -38.53
CA LEU A 82 60.04 7.84 -39.51
C LEU A 82 61.38 7.87 -40.28
N ALA A 83 62.49 7.46 -39.66
CA ALA A 83 63.81 7.44 -40.28
C ALA A 83 64.01 6.34 -41.36
N ARG A 84 63.09 5.37 -41.46
CA ARG A 84 63.17 4.24 -42.41
C ARG A 84 62.58 4.52 -43.79
N TYR A 85 62.02 5.70 -44.01
CA TYR A 85 61.33 6.03 -45.27
C TYR A 85 62.11 7.06 -46.08
N GLU A 86 62.62 6.63 -47.24
CA GLU A 86 63.30 7.49 -48.22
C GLU A 86 62.39 8.64 -48.68
N GLN A 87 63.02 9.79 -48.91
CA GLN A 87 62.42 11.12 -48.97
C GLN A 87 61.32 11.31 -50.03
N PRO A 88 60.23 12.07 -49.72
CA PRO A 88 59.36 12.67 -50.73
C PRO A 88 59.77 14.11 -51.08
N THR A 89 59.87 14.39 -52.37
CA THR A 89 60.02 15.74 -52.96
C THR A 89 58.76 16.61 -52.78
N VAL A 90 58.97 17.89 -52.46
CA VAL A 90 57.95 18.90 -52.14
C VAL A 90 57.24 19.44 -53.40
N SER A 91 55.91 19.53 -53.40
CA SER A 91 55.17 20.47 -54.28
C SER A 91 53.93 21.08 -53.58
N ALA A 92 53.57 22.29 -54.00
CA ALA A 92 52.99 23.38 -53.19
C ALA A 92 51.45 23.39 -52.99
N LYS A 93 50.79 22.26 -52.72
CA LYS A 93 49.36 22.26 -52.34
C LYS A 93 49.02 21.17 -51.31
N GLY A 94 49.51 21.30 -50.08
CA GLY A 94 48.90 20.76 -48.84
C GLY A 94 48.43 19.30 -48.74
N PHE A 95 48.70 18.44 -49.72
CA PHE A 95 48.27 17.04 -49.77
C PHE A 95 49.40 16.20 -50.34
N HIS A 96 49.85 15.19 -49.59
CA HIS A 96 50.86 14.24 -50.04
C HIS A 96 50.21 12.90 -50.38
N VAL A 97 50.41 12.41 -51.60
CA VAL A 97 50.05 11.06 -52.02
C VAL A 97 51.32 10.20 -52.03
N VAL A 98 51.46 9.30 -51.06
CA VAL A 98 52.53 8.28 -51.08
C VAL A 98 52.05 7.11 -51.93
N LYS A 99 52.73 6.88 -53.07
CA LYS A 99 52.26 6.08 -54.21
C LYS A 99 52.16 4.56 -54.01
N LYS A 100 52.00 4.06 -52.78
CA LYS A 100 51.74 2.62 -52.59
C LYS A 100 50.71 2.25 -51.53
N HIS A 101 50.49 3.04 -50.48
CA HIS A 101 49.45 2.78 -49.46
C HIS A 101 48.76 4.12 -49.17
N HIS A 102 47.45 4.20 -49.34
CA HIS A 102 46.64 5.43 -49.33
C HIS A 102 46.59 6.08 -47.93
N TYR A 103 47.67 6.76 -47.53
CA TYR A 103 47.73 7.58 -46.31
C TYR A 103 47.59 9.06 -46.68
N PHE A 104 46.61 9.74 -46.09
CA PHE A 104 46.49 11.19 -46.10
C PHE A 104 47.09 11.73 -44.80
N CYS A 105 48.32 12.25 -44.84
CA CYS A 105 48.89 12.96 -43.69
C CYS A 105 48.41 14.41 -43.67
N LEU A 106 47.59 14.74 -42.67
CA LEU A 106 47.32 16.13 -42.27
C LEU A 106 48.53 16.66 -41.49
N ALA A 107 48.81 17.97 -41.58
CA ALA A 107 49.86 18.58 -40.77
C ALA A 107 49.52 18.44 -39.27
N PRO A 108 50.50 18.21 -38.38
CA PRO A 108 50.26 18.15 -36.94
C PRO A 108 49.51 19.40 -36.46
N GLY A 109 48.33 19.22 -35.86
CA GLY A 109 47.48 20.30 -35.35
C GLY A 109 46.41 20.84 -36.33
N SER A 110 46.26 20.27 -37.53
CA SER A 110 45.18 20.66 -38.47
C SER A 110 43.95 19.75 -38.35
N LYS A 111 42.77 20.36 -38.12
CA LYS A 111 41.49 19.64 -37.99
C LYS A 111 40.90 19.32 -39.36
N PRO A 112 40.58 18.05 -39.70
CA PRO A 112 39.96 17.69 -40.96
C PRO A 112 38.59 18.36 -41.14
N THR A 113 38.27 18.76 -42.37
CA THR A 113 36.90 19.17 -42.72
C THR A 113 36.06 17.93 -43.04
N LYS A 114 34.72 18.03 -42.94
CA LYS A 114 33.78 16.97 -43.37
C LYS A 114 34.07 16.45 -44.79
N ALA A 115 34.43 17.35 -45.71
CA ALA A 115 34.79 16.99 -47.09
C ALA A 115 36.07 16.15 -47.15
N ALA A 116 37.07 16.48 -46.32
CA ALA A 116 38.31 15.71 -46.20
C ALA A 116 38.03 14.32 -45.60
N VAL A 117 37.21 14.22 -44.55
CA VAL A 117 36.80 12.93 -43.97
C VAL A 117 36.11 12.07 -45.03
N LYS A 118 35.17 12.64 -45.80
CA LYS A 118 34.48 11.91 -46.88
C LYS A 118 35.43 11.41 -47.95
N GLN A 119 36.45 12.19 -48.32
CA GLN A 119 37.48 11.77 -49.28
C GLN A 119 38.38 10.66 -48.74
N ILE A 120 38.80 10.75 -47.46
CA ILE A 120 39.62 9.72 -46.80
C ILE A 120 38.85 8.39 -46.79
N VAL A 121 37.59 8.42 -46.39
CA VAL A 121 36.69 7.26 -46.35
C VAL A 121 36.46 6.68 -47.75
N GLN A 122 36.17 7.51 -48.75
CA GLN A 122 36.02 7.08 -50.15
C GLN A 122 37.29 6.43 -50.72
N ALA A 123 38.46 6.89 -50.27
CA ALA A 123 39.76 6.33 -50.65
C ALA A 123 40.17 5.10 -49.83
N ARG A 124 39.31 4.62 -48.91
CA ARG A 124 39.62 3.55 -47.94
C ARG A 124 40.87 3.86 -47.08
N GLY A 125 41.07 5.14 -46.75
CA GLY A 125 42.12 5.57 -45.83
C GLY A 125 41.73 5.37 -44.36
N THR A 126 42.70 5.51 -43.46
CA THR A 126 42.48 5.44 -42.00
C THR A 126 42.16 6.83 -41.44
N LEU A 127 41.27 6.88 -40.44
CA LEU A 127 40.95 8.05 -39.61
C LEU A 127 41.59 7.95 -38.22
N ALA A 128 42.39 6.91 -37.96
CA ALA A 128 42.97 6.65 -36.65
C ALA A 128 43.72 7.87 -36.10
N TYR A 129 43.50 8.15 -34.81
CA TYR A 129 44.12 9.25 -34.06
C TYR A 129 43.82 10.67 -34.58
N LEU A 130 42.84 10.86 -35.48
CA LEU A 130 42.43 12.18 -35.92
C LEU A 130 41.46 12.85 -34.94
N ASP A 131 41.47 14.19 -34.93
CA ASP A 131 40.46 14.98 -34.22
C ASP A 131 39.28 15.32 -35.15
N LEU A 132 38.17 14.60 -34.99
CA LEU A 132 36.92 14.82 -35.71
C LEU A 132 35.90 15.63 -34.92
N SER A 133 36.30 16.19 -33.78
CA SER A 133 35.38 16.88 -32.87
C SER A 133 34.55 17.94 -33.59
N ASP A 134 33.32 18.21 -33.17
CA ASP A 134 32.43 19.24 -33.74
C ASP A 134 32.02 19.04 -35.21
N LEU A 135 32.35 17.92 -35.85
CA LEU A 135 31.95 17.64 -37.23
C LEU A 135 30.54 17.00 -37.31
N ASP A 136 29.80 17.33 -38.37
CA ASP A 136 28.56 16.64 -38.72
C ASP A 136 28.83 15.57 -39.79
N LEU A 137 28.91 14.32 -39.35
CA LEU A 137 29.24 13.14 -40.16
C LEU A 137 28.04 12.20 -40.34
N ARG A 138 26.80 12.66 -40.09
CA ARG A 138 25.59 11.81 -40.18
C ARG A 138 25.34 11.23 -41.58
N ASP A 139 25.84 11.88 -42.62
CA ASP A 139 25.77 11.50 -44.05
C ASP A 139 27.09 10.91 -44.58
N VAL A 140 28.04 10.61 -43.69
CA VAL A 140 29.30 9.94 -44.03
C VAL A 140 29.22 8.50 -43.55
N ASP A 141 29.33 7.56 -44.49
CA ASP A 141 29.39 6.13 -44.18
C ASP A 141 30.79 5.78 -43.68
N LEU A 142 30.97 5.75 -42.36
CA LEU A 142 32.23 5.41 -41.72
C LEU A 142 32.41 3.90 -41.55
N THR A 143 31.47 3.07 -42.06
CA THR A 143 31.56 1.62 -41.92
C THR A 143 32.81 1.10 -42.65
N ARG A 144 33.57 0.22 -41.98
CA ARG A 144 34.85 -0.34 -42.46
C ARG A 144 36.01 0.66 -42.58
N THR A 145 35.93 1.79 -41.87
CA THR A 145 37.03 2.74 -41.75
C THR A 145 37.73 2.54 -40.42
N ASP A 146 39.06 2.41 -40.44
CA ASP A 146 39.86 2.38 -39.22
C ASP A 146 39.75 3.73 -38.49
N MET A 147 39.13 3.71 -37.31
CA MET A 147 38.89 4.87 -36.45
C MET A 147 39.60 4.74 -35.09
N THR A 148 40.60 3.86 -34.97
CA THR A 148 41.27 3.62 -33.68
C THR A 148 41.85 4.90 -33.09
N GLY A 149 41.48 5.22 -31.84
CA GLY A 149 41.99 6.40 -31.13
C GLY A 149 41.55 7.76 -31.68
N THR A 150 40.55 7.80 -32.56
CA THR A 150 39.99 9.07 -33.09
C THR A 150 39.26 9.84 -31.99
N LEU A 151 39.45 11.17 -31.92
CA LEU A 151 38.72 12.05 -31.00
C LEU A 151 37.41 12.51 -31.65
N MET A 152 36.27 12.21 -31.03
CA MET A 152 34.94 12.54 -31.58
C MET A 152 34.10 13.45 -30.67
N ARG A 153 34.71 14.44 -30.01
CA ARG A 153 33.99 15.34 -29.08
C ARG A 153 32.93 16.15 -29.83
N ARG A 154 31.66 16.13 -29.42
CA ARG A 154 30.53 16.85 -30.07
C ARG A 154 30.35 16.55 -31.57
N THR A 155 30.75 15.36 -32.02
CA THR A 155 30.58 14.92 -33.42
C THR A 155 29.17 14.35 -33.60
N LYS A 156 28.48 14.70 -34.70
CA LYS A 156 27.19 14.08 -35.05
C LYS A 156 27.44 12.89 -35.97
N ILE A 157 27.02 11.70 -35.58
CA ILE A 157 27.31 10.43 -36.28
C ILE A 157 26.03 9.61 -36.52
N SER A 158 26.02 8.76 -37.54
CA SER A 158 24.92 7.81 -37.79
C SER A 158 25.09 6.51 -36.98
N VAL A 159 24.00 5.78 -36.76
CA VAL A 159 23.98 4.56 -35.95
C VAL A 159 24.93 3.46 -36.45
N PRO A 160 24.99 3.11 -37.76
CA PRO A 160 25.92 2.08 -38.24
C PRO A 160 27.39 2.48 -38.06
N SER A 161 27.69 3.77 -38.25
CA SER A 161 29.01 4.34 -38.06
C SER A 161 29.41 4.36 -36.58
N LEU A 162 28.45 4.56 -35.66
CA LEU A 162 28.65 4.54 -34.21
C LEU A 162 28.97 3.13 -33.70
N GLN A 163 28.24 2.09 -34.13
CA GLN A 163 28.57 0.70 -33.74
C GLN A 163 29.98 0.33 -34.21
N HIS A 164 30.34 0.72 -35.43
CA HIS A 164 31.68 0.47 -35.95
C HIS A 164 32.76 1.25 -35.18
N ALA A 165 32.48 2.48 -34.77
CA ALA A 165 33.39 3.26 -33.94
C ALA A 165 33.63 2.62 -32.56
N ILE A 166 32.58 2.05 -31.96
CA ILE A 166 32.69 1.29 -30.71
C ILE A 166 33.55 0.04 -30.93
N ASP A 167 33.28 -0.74 -31.98
CA ASP A 167 34.06 -1.94 -32.34
C ASP A 167 35.55 -1.64 -32.59
N CYS A 168 35.87 -0.42 -33.06
CA CYS A 168 37.23 0.02 -33.38
C CYS A 168 37.95 0.78 -32.23
N GLN A 169 37.39 0.81 -31.02
CA GLN A 169 37.97 1.51 -29.86
C GLN A 169 38.19 3.03 -30.09
N ALA A 170 37.25 3.70 -30.75
CA ALA A 170 37.30 5.16 -30.88
C ALA A 170 37.02 5.87 -29.54
N MET A 171 37.62 7.04 -29.30
CA MET A 171 37.40 7.81 -28.08
C MET A 171 36.16 8.71 -28.21
N LEU A 172 35.03 8.29 -27.63
CA LEU A 172 33.72 8.95 -27.74
C LEU A 172 33.50 10.08 -26.72
N HIS A 173 34.52 10.45 -25.96
CA HIS A 173 34.38 11.45 -24.88
C HIS A 173 33.71 12.74 -25.39
N GLY A 174 32.59 13.14 -24.78
CA GLY A 174 31.90 14.37 -25.17
C GLY A 174 31.09 14.31 -26.47
N ALA A 175 30.91 13.15 -27.11
CA ALA A 175 30.11 13.03 -28.35
C ALA A 175 28.64 13.40 -28.12
N ASP A 176 27.99 14.04 -29.10
CA ASP A 176 26.57 14.41 -29.02
C ASP A 176 25.74 13.41 -29.82
N LEU A 177 25.01 12.55 -29.11
CA LEU A 177 24.17 11.49 -29.63
C LEU A 177 22.68 11.78 -29.40
N SER A 178 22.34 13.03 -29.10
CA SER A 178 20.98 13.45 -28.77
C SER A 178 19.99 13.13 -29.90
N GLY A 179 18.83 12.56 -29.55
CA GLY A 179 17.75 12.24 -30.48
C GLY A 179 18.00 11.05 -31.41
N LEU A 180 19.13 10.32 -31.26
CA LEU A 180 19.40 9.12 -32.04
C LEU A 180 18.61 7.91 -31.53
N ASP A 181 18.28 7.01 -32.46
CA ASP A 181 17.76 5.69 -32.14
C ASP A 181 18.93 4.71 -31.94
N LEU A 182 19.30 4.50 -30.69
CA LEU A 182 20.45 3.70 -30.26
C LEU A 182 20.03 2.30 -29.78
N ARG A 183 18.77 1.91 -30.05
CA ARG A 183 18.25 0.58 -29.73
C ARG A 183 19.12 -0.47 -30.43
N LEU A 184 19.51 -1.52 -29.68
CA LEU A 184 20.33 -2.65 -30.16
C LEU A 184 21.82 -2.37 -30.40
N ILE A 185 22.33 -1.18 -30.04
CA ILE A 185 23.79 -0.95 -30.03
C ILE A 185 24.42 -1.71 -28.87
N ASN A 186 25.55 -2.37 -29.14
CA ASN A 186 26.37 -3.03 -28.12
C ASN A 186 27.39 -2.03 -27.57
N TRP A 187 27.20 -1.60 -26.31
CA TRP A 187 28.06 -0.61 -25.63
C TRP A 187 29.11 -1.24 -24.73
N ARG A 188 29.26 -2.58 -24.74
CA ARG A 188 30.24 -3.28 -23.90
C ARG A 188 31.64 -2.68 -24.09
N PHE A 189 32.25 -2.25 -22.98
CA PHE A 189 33.60 -1.68 -22.91
C PHE A 189 33.81 -0.32 -23.62
N ALA A 190 32.74 0.38 -24.03
CA ALA A 190 32.86 1.71 -24.63
C ALA A 190 33.20 2.78 -23.56
N ASP A 191 34.16 3.66 -23.85
CA ASP A 191 34.39 4.88 -23.06
C ASP A 191 33.39 5.97 -23.50
N VAL A 192 32.33 6.13 -22.71
CA VAL A 192 31.25 7.10 -22.93
C VAL A 192 31.33 8.31 -22.01
N SER A 193 32.50 8.54 -21.39
CA SER A 193 32.69 9.64 -20.44
C SER A 193 32.29 10.99 -21.06
N GLY A 194 31.29 11.66 -20.50
CA GLY A 194 30.80 12.95 -20.98
C GLY A 194 29.98 12.95 -22.28
N VAL A 195 29.58 11.79 -22.82
CA VAL A 195 28.64 11.71 -23.96
C VAL A 195 27.28 12.36 -23.60
N ILE A 196 26.65 13.04 -24.57
CA ILE A 196 25.34 13.69 -24.41
C ILE A 196 24.27 12.83 -25.10
N LEU A 197 23.27 12.36 -24.35
CA LEU A 197 22.22 11.43 -24.79
C LEU A 197 20.80 12.03 -24.75
N TRP A 198 20.65 13.36 -24.85
CA TRP A 198 19.35 14.01 -24.69
C TRP A 198 18.32 13.45 -25.69
N GLY A 199 17.25 12.83 -25.20
CA GLY A 199 16.17 12.29 -26.04
C GLY A 199 16.57 11.14 -26.96
N ALA A 200 17.73 10.49 -26.72
CA ALA A 200 18.12 9.29 -27.42
C ALA A 200 17.30 8.07 -26.92
N ARG A 201 16.96 7.15 -27.83
CA ARG A 201 16.28 5.89 -27.49
C ARG A 201 17.31 4.79 -27.31
N VAL A 202 17.56 4.34 -26.08
CA VAL A 202 18.55 3.28 -25.78
C VAL A 202 17.92 1.92 -25.47
N ASN A 203 16.61 1.78 -25.72
CA ASN A 203 15.82 0.63 -25.30
C ASN A 203 16.35 -0.68 -25.92
N GLY A 204 16.81 -1.62 -25.08
CA GLY A 204 17.40 -2.90 -25.52
C GLY A 204 18.88 -2.84 -25.92
N ALA A 205 19.59 -1.73 -25.62
CA ALA A 205 21.03 -1.64 -25.78
C ALA A 205 21.75 -2.39 -24.64
N ASP A 206 22.79 -3.15 -24.96
CA ASP A 206 23.61 -3.84 -23.95
C ASP A 206 24.64 -2.86 -23.39
N VAL A 207 24.31 -2.27 -22.23
CA VAL A 207 25.14 -1.28 -21.50
C VAL A 207 25.93 -1.90 -20.35
N THR A 208 26.02 -3.23 -20.28
CA THR A 208 26.79 -3.91 -19.25
C THR A 208 28.27 -3.55 -19.40
N PHE A 209 28.94 -3.15 -18.30
CA PHE A 209 30.35 -2.72 -18.27
C PHE A 209 30.69 -1.41 -19.01
N LEU A 210 29.81 -0.40 -18.98
CA LEU A 210 30.26 0.98 -19.21
C LEU A 210 31.34 1.31 -18.17
N ASN A 211 32.54 1.69 -18.61
CA ASN A 211 33.72 1.76 -17.75
C ASN A 211 33.92 3.18 -17.21
N ARG A 212 33.96 3.31 -15.87
CA ARG A 212 34.32 4.48 -15.05
C ARG A 212 33.36 5.68 -15.04
N GLY A 213 33.06 6.10 -13.80
CA GLY A 213 32.12 7.15 -13.42
C GLY A 213 32.30 8.52 -14.10
N PHE A 214 31.25 9.35 -13.92
CA PHE A 214 30.99 10.66 -14.55
C PHE A 214 30.27 10.63 -15.92
N ALA A 215 29.48 9.59 -16.22
CA ALA A 215 28.54 9.65 -17.33
C ALA A 215 27.45 10.72 -17.08
N ASN A 216 27.22 11.60 -18.07
CA ASN A 216 26.10 12.55 -18.04
C ASN A 216 24.88 11.91 -18.69
N LEU A 217 24.03 11.31 -17.86
CA LEU A 217 22.78 10.63 -18.24
C LEU A 217 21.55 11.51 -17.98
N ARG A 218 21.74 12.83 -17.90
CA ARG A 218 20.66 13.79 -17.64
C ARG A 218 19.59 13.72 -18.72
N GLY A 219 18.33 13.49 -18.33
CA GLY A 219 17.19 13.42 -19.25
C GLY A 219 17.13 12.20 -20.15
N VAL A 220 17.88 11.12 -19.85
CA VAL A 220 17.82 9.86 -20.61
C VAL A 220 16.56 9.08 -20.25
N ASP A 221 15.92 8.50 -21.25
CA ASP A 221 14.81 7.55 -21.09
C ASP A 221 15.37 6.13 -20.92
N LEU A 222 15.33 5.63 -19.68
CA LEU A 222 15.77 4.30 -19.27
C LEU A 222 14.58 3.40 -18.87
N HIS A 223 13.36 3.70 -19.34
CA HIS A 223 12.20 2.89 -18.98
C HIS A 223 12.36 1.42 -19.41
N ASP A 224 11.94 0.49 -18.53
CA ASP A 224 11.99 -0.97 -18.73
C ASP A 224 13.37 -1.52 -19.18
N GLN A 225 14.48 -0.91 -18.75
CA GLN A 225 15.83 -1.38 -19.08
C GLN A 225 16.40 -2.34 -18.03
N PHE A 226 17.18 -3.31 -18.50
CA PHE A 226 18.01 -4.17 -17.65
C PHE A 226 19.37 -3.50 -17.42
N LEU A 227 19.55 -2.88 -16.26
CA LEU A 227 20.79 -2.22 -15.83
C LEU A 227 21.62 -3.12 -14.90
N ARG A 228 21.37 -4.44 -14.89
CA ARG A 228 22.15 -5.39 -14.09
C ARG A 228 23.62 -5.38 -14.50
N GLY A 229 24.51 -5.15 -13.53
CA GLY A 229 25.96 -5.04 -13.74
C GLY A 229 26.48 -3.79 -14.47
N ALA A 230 25.67 -2.74 -14.64
CA ALA A 230 26.16 -1.45 -15.14
C ALA A 230 26.93 -0.69 -14.04
N ASP A 231 28.12 -0.16 -14.31
CA ASP A 231 28.80 0.75 -13.38
C ASP A 231 28.40 2.19 -13.73
N VAL A 232 27.50 2.79 -12.94
CA VAL A 232 27.15 4.22 -13.07
C VAL A 232 27.46 4.98 -11.78
N GLU A 233 28.46 4.52 -11.00
CA GLU A 233 28.90 5.20 -9.79
C GLU A 233 29.25 6.67 -10.12
N GLY A 234 28.59 7.61 -9.43
CA GLY A 234 28.78 9.05 -9.64
C GLY A 234 28.23 9.62 -10.96
N ALA A 235 27.37 8.90 -11.68
CA ALA A 235 26.68 9.43 -12.86
C ALA A 235 25.66 10.54 -12.51
N ASP A 236 25.49 11.48 -13.44
CA ASP A 236 24.46 12.51 -13.37
C ASP A 236 23.18 11.99 -14.04
N LEU A 237 22.21 11.55 -13.24
CA LEU A 237 20.92 11.01 -13.65
C LEU A 237 19.78 12.02 -13.47
N ARG A 238 20.08 13.32 -13.40
CA ARG A 238 19.05 14.33 -13.18
C ARG A 238 18.01 14.29 -14.31
N ASP A 239 16.73 14.36 -13.97
CA ASP A 239 15.60 14.29 -14.90
C ASP A 239 15.53 13.00 -15.76
N ALA A 240 16.23 11.93 -15.38
CA ALA A 240 16.15 10.64 -16.08
C ALA A 240 14.83 9.88 -15.77
N LEU A 241 14.33 9.11 -16.74
CA LEU A 241 13.14 8.25 -16.57
C LEU A 241 13.58 6.81 -16.30
N LEU A 242 13.41 6.32 -15.07
CA LEU A 242 13.82 4.97 -14.63
C LEU A 242 12.62 4.03 -14.38
N ALA A 243 11.45 4.38 -14.92
CA ALA A 243 10.23 3.62 -14.68
C ALA A 243 10.37 2.17 -15.18
N GLY A 244 10.23 1.19 -14.27
CA GLY A 244 10.34 -0.24 -14.60
C GLY A 244 11.76 -0.77 -14.85
N ALA A 245 12.81 0.01 -14.59
CA ALA A 245 14.19 -0.46 -14.74
C ALA A 245 14.59 -1.49 -13.67
N GLU A 246 15.34 -2.52 -14.07
CA GLU A 246 16.01 -3.46 -13.16
C GLU A 246 17.45 -3.02 -12.89
N VAL A 247 17.76 -2.56 -11.67
CA VAL A 247 19.06 -1.96 -11.30
C VAL A 247 19.73 -2.75 -10.17
N ASP A 248 21.02 -3.05 -10.30
CA ASP A 248 21.83 -3.66 -9.22
C ASP A 248 22.47 -2.60 -8.30
N ALA A 249 22.76 -2.93 -7.02
CA ALA A 249 23.29 -1.99 -5.99
C ALA A 249 24.50 -1.15 -6.40
N PRO A 250 25.56 -1.69 -7.05
CA PRO A 250 26.75 -0.89 -7.35
C PRO A 250 26.46 0.23 -8.36
N VAL A 251 25.34 0.13 -9.08
CA VAL A 251 24.97 1.01 -10.17
C VAL A 251 24.61 2.39 -9.60
N LEU A 252 23.80 2.50 -8.55
CA LEU A 252 23.25 3.79 -8.07
C LEU A 252 24.04 4.44 -6.92
N GLN A 253 25.13 3.83 -6.44
CA GLN A 253 25.94 4.43 -5.38
C GLN A 253 26.50 5.79 -5.84
N ARG A 254 26.29 6.83 -5.03
CA ARG A 254 26.77 8.21 -5.25
C ARG A 254 26.22 8.90 -6.52
N ALA A 255 25.18 8.36 -7.16
CA ALA A 255 24.55 8.98 -8.32
C ALA A 255 23.71 10.22 -7.93
N ILE A 256 23.64 11.22 -8.82
CA ILE A 256 22.84 12.44 -8.63
C ILE A 256 21.49 12.27 -9.35
N VAL A 257 20.38 12.16 -8.60
CA VAL A 257 19.04 11.78 -9.13
C VAL A 257 17.95 12.87 -8.98
N CYS A 258 18.31 14.15 -9.01
CA CYS A 258 17.34 15.27 -8.95
C CYS A 258 16.26 15.14 -10.05
N GLY A 259 14.97 15.16 -9.69
CA GLY A 259 13.86 15.16 -10.67
C GLY A 259 13.66 13.85 -11.42
N ALA A 260 14.36 12.77 -11.04
CA ALA A 260 14.21 11.46 -11.67
C ALA A 260 12.87 10.81 -11.28
N VAL A 261 12.20 10.18 -12.25
CA VAL A 261 10.98 9.39 -12.01
C VAL A 261 11.39 7.93 -11.82
N ILE A 262 11.35 7.46 -10.57
CA ILE A 262 11.83 6.12 -10.16
C ILE A 262 10.62 5.26 -9.74
N THR A 263 9.73 4.98 -10.69
CA THR A 263 8.53 4.16 -10.41
C THR A 263 8.77 2.69 -10.77
N ARG A 264 8.26 1.75 -9.95
CA ARG A 264 8.35 0.29 -10.20
C ARG A 264 9.76 -0.31 -10.30
N VAL A 265 10.77 0.34 -9.72
CA VAL A 265 12.13 -0.22 -9.67
C VAL A 265 12.18 -1.45 -8.77
N GLN A 266 12.96 -2.47 -9.18
CA GLN A 266 13.27 -3.66 -8.37
C GLN A 266 14.71 -3.53 -7.83
N ALA A 267 14.87 -3.25 -6.53
CA ALA A 267 16.17 -3.14 -5.86
C ALA A 267 16.20 -3.97 -4.57
N VAL A 268 15.77 -5.23 -4.66
CA VAL A 268 15.64 -6.13 -3.51
C VAL A 268 17.02 -6.49 -2.93
N GLY A 269 17.27 -6.23 -1.65
CA GLY A 269 18.52 -6.58 -0.97
C GLY A 269 19.73 -5.70 -1.32
N GLN A 270 19.53 -4.57 -2.00
CA GLN A 270 20.58 -3.74 -2.59
C GLN A 270 21.00 -2.57 -1.68
N SER A 271 22.29 -2.19 -1.68
CA SER A 271 22.78 -1.00 -0.97
C SER A 271 22.60 0.26 -1.81
N LEU A 272 21.79 1.18 -1.31
CA LEU A 272 21.55 2.54 -1.82
C LEU A 272 22.18 3.60 -0.89
N CYS A 273 23.13 3.19 -0.05
CA CYS A 273 23.84 4.07 0.88
C CYS A 273 24.46 5.26 0.12
N GLU A 274 24.43 6.44 0.74
CA GLU A 274 25.01 7.68 0.19
C GLU A 274 24.33 8.26 -1.07
N LEU A 275 23.11 7.83 -1.41
CA LEU A 275 22.29 8.54 -2.41
C LEU A 275 22.11 10.00 -1.99
N GLN A 276 22.40 10.94 -2.90
CA GLN A 276 22.23 12.39 -2.70
C GLN A 276 21.16 12.96 -3.65
N PRO A 277 19.87 12.71 -3.38
CA PRO A 277 18.81 13.43 -4.07
C PRO A 277 18.89 14.91 -3.65
N GLN A 278 19.30 15.79 -4.56
CA GLN A 278 19.24 17.24 -4.37
C GLN A 278 18.05 17.77 -5.18
N GLY A 279 16.93 18.18 -4.60
CA GLY A 279 15.79 18.72 -5.36
C GLY A 279 14.45 18.62 -4.63
N HIS A 280 13.37 19.09 -5.26
CA HIS A 280 12.05 19.21 -4.63
C HIS A 280 11.26 17.89 -4.53
N GLU A 281 11.47 16.89 -5.41
CA GLU A 281 10.65 15.65 -5.41
C GLU A 281 11.43 14.39 -5.83
N VAL A 282 11.19 13.28 -5.13
CA VAL A 282 11.68 11.92 -5.38
C VAL A 282 10.45 11.00 -5.43
N ASP A 283 10.15 10.45 -6.60
CA ASP A 283 8.99 9.60 -6.81
C ASP A 283 9.40 8.11 -6.86
N LEU A 284 9.02 7.37 -5.81
CA LEU A 284 9.25 5.94 -5.59
C LEU A 284 7.93 5.14 -5.54
N ARG A 285 6.89 5.62 -6.22
CA ARG A 285 5.59 4.92 -6.27
C ARG A 285 5.73 3.51 -6.84
N GLU A 286 5.07 2.55 -6.17
CA GLU A 286 5.06 1.13 -6.56
C GLU A 286 6.47 0.48 -6.65
N ALA A 287 7.51 1.10 -6.08
CA ALA A 287 8.86 0.57 -6.09
C ALA A 287 8.99 -0.65 -5.16
N ASN A 288 9.76 -1.67 -5.55
CA ASN A 288 10.15 -2.78 -4.68
C ASN A 288 11.58 -2.58 -4.19
N LEU A 289 11.68 -2.10 -2.96
CA LEU A 289 12.89 -1.81 -2.21
C LEU A 289 13.04 -2.76 -1.01
N SER A 290 12.41 -3.95 -1.06
CA SER A 290 12.48 -4.91 0.05
C SER A 290 13.93 -5.31 0.35
N ARG A 291 14.34 -5.29 1.62
CA ARG A 291 15.71 -5.56 2.09
C ARG A 291 16.77 -4.58 1.58
N ALA A 292 16.40 -3.47 0.95
CA ALA A 292 17.36 -2.47 0.50
C ALA A 292 18.06 -1.81 1.69
N ASP A 293 19.36 -1.57 1.59
CA ASP A 293 20.14 -0.81 2.57
C ASP A 293 20.20 0.66 2.16
N LEU A 294 19.35 1.48 2.78
CA LEU A 294 19.24 2.93 2.60
C LEU A 294 19.99 3.68 3.72
N THR A 295 21.01 3.05 4.32
CA THR A 295 21.76 3.64 5.43
C THR A 295 22.41 4.97 5.02
N GLY A 296 22.20 6.02 5.81
CA GLY A 296 22.85 7.32 5.58
C GLY A 296 22.34 8.14 4.38
N VAL A 297 21.31 7.69 3.66
CA VAL A 297 20.72 8.44 2.54
C VAL A 297 20.23 9.82 2.99
N ASN A 298 20.53 10.86 2.22
CA ASN A 298 20.15 12.24 2.57
C ASN A 298 18.92 12.71 1.79
N PHE A 299 17.74 12.62 2.40
CA PHE A 299 16.47 13.11 1.86
C PHE A 299 16.13 14.56 2.27
N ARG A 300 17.07 15.32 2.86
CA ARG A 300 16.80 16.71 3.29
C ARG A 300 16.37 17.59 2.12
N GLY A 301 15.24 18.30 2.27
CA GLY A 301 14.73 19.22 1.26
C GLY A 301 13.94 18.56 0.12
N CYS A 302 13.72 17.24 0.17
CA CYS A 302 13.01 16.49 -0.87
C CYS A 302 11.59 16.08 -0.41
N ARG A 303 10.60 16.17 -1.30
CA ARG A 303 9.32 15.46 -1.19
C ARG A 303 9.49 14.02 -1.65
N VAL A 304 9.24 13.02 -0.80
CA VAL A 304 9.45 11.60 -1.14
C VAL A 304 8.09 10.88 -1.24
N CYS A 305 7.79 10.28 -2.39
CA CYS A 305 6.54 9.55 -2.61
C CYS A 305 6.78 8.03 -2.66
N LEU A 306 6.34 7.30 -1.64
CA LEU A 306 6.48 5.84 -1.49
C LEU A 306 5.13 5.11 -1.58
N ARG A 307 4.12 5.72 -2.22
CA ARG A 307 2.79 5.13 -2.29
C ARG A 307 2.87 3.75 -2.96
N GLN A 308 2.32 2.73 -2.27
CA GLN A 308 2.34 1.33 -2.68
C GLN A 308 3.75 0.72 -2.87
N ALA A 309 4.80 1.32 -2.32
CA ALA A 309 6.14 0.74 -2.35
C ALA A 309 6.26 -0.47 -1.39
N ASP A 310 7.01 -1.49 -1.78
CA ASP A 310 7.41 -2.59 -0.89
C ASP A 310 8.79 -2.29 -0.31
N LEU A 311 8.87 -2.07 0.99
CA LEU A 311 10.07 -1.73 1.75
C LEU A 311 10.37 -2.80 2.82
N ALA A 312 9.82 -4.01 2.65
CA ALA A 312 9.96 -5.05 3.66
C ALA A 312 11.43 -5.40 3.95
N GLY A 313 11.89 -5.17 5.18
CA GLY A 313 13.26 -5.42 5.62
C GLY A 313 14.28 -4.36 5.21
N ALA A 314 13.85 -3.22 4.64
CA ALA A 314 14.76 -2.17 4.23
C ALA A 314 15.43 -1.45 5.43
N ASN A 315 16.72 -1.17 5.36
CA ASN A 315 17.46 -0.50 6.43
C ASN A 315 17.54 1.01 6.16
N PHE A 316 16.88 1.85 6.95
CA PHE A 316 17.01 3.32 6.86
C PHE A 316 17.86 3.92 7.99
N ASP A 317 18.71 3.11 8.64
CA ASP A 317 19.56 3.58 9.73
C ASP A 317 20.43 4.77 9.30
N GLY A 318 20.56 5.79 10.13
CA GLY A 318 21.34 6.98 9.79
C GLY A 318 20.82 7.83 8.61
N ALA A 319 19.75 7.46 7.90
CA ALA A 319 19.21 8.25 6.80
C ALA A 319 18.75 9.65 7.29
N LEU A 320 19.21 10.71 6.64
CA LEU A 320 18.91 12.10 6.99
C LEU A 320 17.56 12.48 6.36
N MET A 321 16.50 12.31 7.14
CA MET A 321 15.12 12.71 6.81
C MET A 321 14.69 13.96 7.59
N ASN A 322 15.63 14.80 8.02
CA ASN A 322 15.35 15.89 8.95
C ASN A 322 15.93 17.23 8.49
N GLY A 323 15.05 18.18 8.18
CA GLY A 323 15.35 19.58 7.91
C GLY A 323 14.04 20.29 7.56
N ASP A 324 13.99 21.62 7.67
CA ASP A 324 12.85 22.51 7.40
C ASP A 324 12.30 22.44 5.94
N GLY A 325 12.56 21.36 5.19
CA GLY A 325 12.20 21.17 3.80
C GLY A 325 11.80 19.73 3.43
N LEU A 326 11.49 18.84 4.38
CA LEU A 326 10.67 17.66 4.03
C LEU A 326 9.23 18.14 3.87
N GLU A 327 8.91 18.64 2.68
CA GLU A 327 7.59 19.20 2.42
C GLU A 327 6.51 18.11 2.56
N GLU A 328 6.73 16.89 2.05
CA GLU A 328 5.82 15.74 2.22
C GLU A 328 6.50 14.36 2.08
N PHE A 329 6.19 13.39 2.96
CA PHE A 329 6.53 11.96 2.79
C PHE A 329 5.25 11.13 2.62
N LEU A 330 4.99 10.58 1.41
CA LEU A 330 3.74 9.92 1.06
C LEU A 330 3.87 8.39 1.06
N ALA A 331 3.54 7.71 2.16
CA ALA A 331 3.72 6.25 2.31
C ALA A 331 2.43 5.43 2.25
N ALA A 332 1.38 5.94 1.61
CA ALA A 332 0.07 5.29 1.57
C ALA A 332 0.16 3.85 0.99
N GLY A 333 -0.24 2.85 1.76
CA GLY A 333 -0.19 1.44 1.37
C GLY A 333 1.21 0.85 1.21
N ALA A 334 2.25 1.48 1.76
CA ALA A 334 3.60 0.95 1.77
C ALA A 334 3.76 -0.21 2.78
N ASN A 335 4.55 -1.21 2.41
CA ASN A 335 4.92 -2.32 3.30
C ASN A 335 6.27 -2.03 3.97
N LEU A 336 6.26 -1.60 5.23
CA LEU A 336 7.47 -1.29 6.00
C LEU A 336 7.89 -2.46 6.91
N THR A 337 7.39 -3.68 6.66
CA THR A 337 7.60 -4.82 7.56
C THR A 337 9.09 -5.12 7.76
N GLY A 338 9.61 -5.02 8.98
CA GLY A 338 11.02 -5.29 9.29
C GLY A 338 11.98 -4.16 8.94
N ALA A 339 11.48 -3.00 8.52
CA ALA A 339 12.32 -1.87 8.18
C ALA A 339 12.97 -1.26 9.44
N ASN A 340 14.13 -0.63 9.30
CA ASN A 340 14.82 0.03 10.42
C ASN A 340 14.72 1.56 10.31
N PHE A 341 13.98 2.22 11.20
CA PHE A 341 13.83 3.68 11.29
C PHE A 341 14.34 4.23 12.65
N TYR A 342 15.31 3.58 13.26
CA TYR A 342 15.87 4.01 14.55
C TYR A 342 16.36 5.47 14.52
N GLY A 343 15.90 6.28 15.47
CA GLY A 343 16.23 7.70 15.66
C GLY A 343 15.72 8.65 14.57
N ARG A 344 14.69 8.27 13.80
CA ARG A 344 14.20 9.08 12.68
C ARG A 344 13.00 9.96 13.04
N ASP A 345 12.97 11.15 12.46
CA ASP A 345 11.83 12.07 12.54
C ASP A 345 10.86 11.82 11.38
N LEU A 346 9.69 11.27 11.70
CA LEU A 346 8.61 10.93 10.78
C LEU A 346 7.36 11.82 11.02
N ARG A 347 7.51 12.98 11.68
CA ARG A 347 6.39 13.89 12.01
C ARG A 347 5.72 14.54 10.78
N HIS A 348 6.40 14.59 9.64
CA HIS A 348 5.91 15.21 8.40
C HIS A 348 5.44 14.20 7.34
N VAL A 349 5.16 12.96 7.76
CA VAL A 349 4.55 11.95 6.89
C VAL A 349 3.09 12.32 6.63
N ARG A 350 2.68 12.38 5.36
CA ARG A 350 1.29 12.60 4.95
C ARG A 350 0.78 11.35 4.24
N VAL A 351 -0.41 10.89 4.58
CA VAL A 351 -1.15 9.91 3.77
C VAL A 351 -2.32 10.64 3.17
N ARG A 352 -2.38 10.72 1.84
CA ARG A 352 -3.54 11.31 1.15
C ARG A 352 -4.79 10.48 1.45
N ALA A 353 -5.88 11.15 1.76
CA ALA A 353 -7.20 10.56 1.84
C ALA A 353 -7.56 9.87 0.52
N GLY A 354 -8.13 8.65 0.58
CA GLY A 354 -8.55 7.88 -0.60
C GLY A 354 -7.77 6.59 -0.89
N HIS A 355 -7.03 6.04 0.09
CA HIS A 355 -6.38 4.72 -0.05
C HIS A 355 -6.81 3.75 1.06
N ASP A 356 -7.33 2.60 0.64
CA ASP A 356 -7.96 1.58 1.50
C ASP A 356 -6.97 0.65 2.20
N ARG A 357 -5.66 0.83 2.01
CA ARG A 357 -4.63 -0.09 2.53
C ARG A 357 -3.86 0.52 3.71
N PRO A 358 -3.79 -0.16 4.85
CA PRO A 358 -3.05 0.32 6.02
C PRO A 358 -1.54 0.40 5.77
N ILE A 359 -0.85 1.27 6.51
CA ILE A 359 0.62 1.28 6.57
C ILE A 359 1.05 0.15 7.51
N VAL A 360 1.84 -0.79 6.98
CA VAL A 360 2.27 -1.98 7.74
C VAL A 360 3.66 -1.74 8.31
N LEU A 361 3.73 -1.48 9.63
CA LEU A 361 4.96 -1.26 10.40
C LEU A 361 5.38 -2.52 11.18
N ARG A 362 5.02 -3.71 10.71
CA ARG A 362 5.29 -4.93 11.46
C ARG A 362 6.78 -5.17 11.66
N LYS A 363 7.25 -5.50 12.86
CA LYS A 363 8.70 -5.74 13.11
C LYS A 363 9.63 -4.57 12.78
N THR A 364 9.09 -3.36 12.64
CA THR A 364 9.88 -2.16 12.32
C THR A 364 10.65 -1.69 13.55
N GLN A 365 11.91 -1.30 13.41
CA GLN A 365 12.66 -0.66 14.50
C GLN A 365 12.32 0.83 14.54
N LEU A 366 11.64 1.28 15.61
CA LEU A 366 11.13 2.64 15.81
C LEU A 366 11.72 3.34 17.05
N GLY A 367 12.76 2.77 17.66
CA GLY A 367 13.42 3.40 18.81
C GLY A 367 13.88 4.84 18.51
N HIS A 368 13.68 5.76 19.46
CA HIS A 368 13.89 7.21 19.35
C HIS A 368 13.18 7.87 18.14
N ALA A 369 12.19 7.22 17.52
CA ALA A 369 11.47 7.80 16.39
C ALA A 369 10.42 8.82 16.86
N HIS A 370 10.16 9.83 16.03
CA HIS A 370 9.05 10.77 16.24
C HIS A 370 7.99 10.57 15.16
N LEU A 371 6.81 10.08 15.55
CA LEU A 371 5.67 9.86 14.67
C LEU A 371 4.58 10.88 15.00
N ALA A 372 4.08 11.62 13.99
CA ALA A 372 2.93 12.50 14.18
C ALA A 372 2.02 12.52 12.96
N GLY A 373 0.71 12.67 13.17
CA GLY A 373 -0.25 12.94 12.10
C GLY A 373 -1.48 12.03 12.07
N SER A 374 -2.48 12.46 11.29
CA SER A 374 -3.77 11.74 11.17
C SER A 374 -3.66 10.38 10.48
N TRP A 375 -2.61 10.20 9.67
CA TRP A 375 -2.34 8.95 8.95
C TRP A 375 -2.11 7.74 9.85
N LEU A 376 -1.71 7.98 11.10
CA LEU A 376 -1.45 6.92 12.08
C LEU A 376 -2.69 6.08 12.39
N ARG A 377 -3.91 6.58 12.12
CA ARG A 377 -5.16 5.80 12.24
C ARG A 377 -5.17 4.53 11.38
N GLN A 378 -4.39 4.49 10.30
CA GLN A 378 -4.25 3.34 9.41
C GLN A 378 -2.95 2.54 9.65
N ALA A 379 -2.19 2.84 10.70
CA ALA A 379 -0.93 2.17 10.98
C ALA A 379 -1.14 0.80 11.66
N ARG A 380 -0.25 -0.16 11.37
CA ARG A 380 -0.23 -1.51 11.97
C ARG A 380 1.15 -1.82 12.54
N PHE A 381 1.27 -1.81 13.87
CA PHE A 381 2.54 -1.88 14.60
C PHE A 381 2.95 -3.29 15.09
N GLN A 382 2.31 -4.38 14.65
CA GLN A 382 2.55 -5.70 15.28
C GLN A 382 4.03 -6.13 15.18
N GLY A 383 4.66 -6.41 16.32
CA GLY A 383 6.09 -6.74 16.39
C GLY A 383 7.05 -5.55 16.26
N ALA A 384 6.57 -4.32 16.06
CA ALA A 384 7.43 -3.14 16.00
C ALA A 384 8.18 -2.94 17.32
N ILE A 385 9.43 -2.50 17.24
CA ILE A 385 10.33 -2.34 18.38
C ILE A 385 10.39 -0.86 18.74
N PHE A 386 9.95 -0.53 19.96
CA PHE A 386 9.97 0.81 20.53
C PHE A 386 10.97 0.90 21.71
N ASP A 387 11.33 2.11 22.08
CA ASP A 387 12.06 2.42 23.33
C ASP A 387 11.42 3.61 24.06
N ASP A 388 11.97 3.97 25.23
CA ASP A 388 11.42 5.01 26.11
C ASP A 388 11.47 6.43 25.50
N ASP A 389 12.33 6.64 24.49
CA ASP A 389 12.49 7.92 23.80
C ASP A 389 11.61 8.02 22.54
N THR A 390 10.84 6.99 22.21
CA THR A 390 9.94 6.99 21.06
C THR A 390 8.72 7.86 21.34
N VAL A 391 8.45 8.84 20.46
CA VAL A 391 7.33 9.78 20.60
C VAL A 391 6.30 9.55 19.50
N ILE A 392 5.04 9.33 19.88
CA ILE A 392 3.91 9.21 18.95
C ILE A 392 2.83 10.21 19.34
N LEU A 393 2.43 11.07 18.38
CA LEU A 393 1.42 12.11 18.56
C LEU A 393 0.30 11.95 17.50
N PHE A 394 -0.93 11.72 17.95
CA PHE A 394 -2.07 11.65 17.04
C PHE A 394 -2.58 13.06 16.70
N GLU A 395 -2.78 13.32 15.41
CA GLU A 395 -3.49 14.51 14.95
C GLU A 395 -4.89 14.08 14.49
N PHE A 396 -5.91 14.56 15.17
CA PHE A 396 -7.30 14.21 14.90
C PHE A 396 -7.88 15.15 13.84
N SER A 397 -8.74 14.61 12.99
CA SER A 397 -9.53 15.35 12.02
C SER A 397 -10.89 15.73 12.61
N ASP A 398 -11.65 16.55 11.89
CA ASP A 398 -13.03 16.89 12.26
C ASP A 398 -14.01 15.72 12.02
N ASP A 399 -13.58 14.65 11.33
CA ASP A 399 -14.39 13.47 11.02
C ASP A 399 -14.09 12.32 12.00
N LEU A 400 -14.88 12.28 13.08
CA LEU A 400 -14.76 11.27 14.12
C LEU A 400 -15.03 9.85 13.64
N ASP A 401 -15.90 9.68 12.62
CA ASP A 401 -16.18 8.34 12.08
C ASP A 401 -14.92 7.81 11.39
N LEU A 402 -14.29 8.64 10.56
CA LEU A 402 -13.04 8.30 9.88
C LEU A 402 -11.90 7.96 10.85
N ASP A 403 -11.80 8.69 11.96
CA ASP A 403 -10.68 8.55 12.89
C ASP A 403 -10.85 7.42 13.90
N PHE A 404 -12.09 7.12 14.31
CA PHE A 404 -12.36 6.22 15.43
C PHE A 404 -13.28 5.04 15.09
N ASN A 405 -14.04 5.08 14.00
CA ASN A 405 -14.99 4.03 13.65
C ASN A 405 -14.40 3.01 12.68
N HIS A 406 -13.63 2.04 13.20
CA HIS A 406 -13.09 0.94 12.38
C HIS A 406 -14.15 -0.04 11.86
N LEU A 407 -15.40 0.03 12.34
CA LEU A 407 -16.49 -0.80 11.80
C LEU A 407 -16.95 -0.27 10.44
N ASN A 408 -16.93 1.05 10.26
CA ASN A 408 -17.20 1.71 8.98
C ASN A 408 -15.94 1.85 8.11
N ASN A 409 -14.76 1.88 8.74
CA ASN A 409 -13.49 2.15 8.08
C ASN A 409 -12.55 0.93 8.14
N PRO A 410 -12.59 0.02 7.14
CA PRO A 410 -11.82 -1.22 7.15
C PRO A 410 -10.30 -1.01 7.12
N SER A 411 -9.84 0.16 6.66
CA SER A 411 -8.41 0.53 6.71
C SER A 411 -7.87 0.64 8.14
N GLY A 412 -8.75 0.88 9.12
CA GLY A 412 -8.40 1.07 10.52
C GLY A 412 -8.82 2.43 11.07
N SER A 413 -8.73 2.53 12.39
CA SER A 413 -8.93 3.71 13.22
C SER A 413 -7.78 3.86 14.22
N PHE A 414 -7.68 4.99 14.92
CA PHE A 414 -6.70 5.17 15.99
C PHE A 414 -6.81 4.09 17.09
N PHE A 415 -8.03 3.60 17.37
CA PHE A 415 -8.20 2.46 18.28
C PHE A 415 -7.45 1.22 17.79
N THR A 416 -7.63 0.86 16.52
CA THR A 416 -6.98 -0.32 15.94
C THR A 416 -5.47 -0.14 15.73
N ALA A 417 -5.01 1.10 15.59
CA ALA A 417 -3.60 1.43 15.52
C ALA A 417 -2.93 1.21 16.88
N VAL A 418 -3.50 1.74 17.97
CA VAL A 418 -2.99 1.50 19.33
C VAL A 418 -3.04 0.00 19.67
N GLU A 419 -4.13 -0.68 19.33
CA GLU A 419 -4.27 -2.13 19.58
C GLU A 419 -3.36 -3.01 18.74
N SER A 420 -2.77 -2.48 17.67
CA SER A 420 -1.78 -3.21 16.89
C SER A 420 -0.39 -3.23 17.52
N ILE A 421 -0.15 -2.45 18.58
CA ILE A 421 1.08 -2.46 19.36
C ILE A 421 1.05 -3.66 20.31
N ASP A 422 2.18 -4.37 20.40
CA ASP A 422 2.32 -5.54 21.25
C ASP A 422 2.22 -5.17 22.74
N ASP A 423 1.61 -6.05 23.55
CA ASP A 423 1.24 -5.75 24.94
C ASP A 423 2.44 -5.52 25.88
N GLU A 424 3.65 -5.93 25.48
CA GLU A 424 4.89 -5.62 26.20
C GLU A 424 5.14 -4.09 26.29
N TYR A 425 4.66 -3.33 25.32
CA TYR A 425 4.73 -1.87 25.28
C TYR A 425 3.52 -1.20 25.95
N GLY A 426 3.05 -1.77 27.06
CA GLY A 426 1.83 -1.33 27.73
C GLY A 426 1.83 0.13 28.20
N ALA A 427 3.00 0.71 28.55
CA ALA A 427 3.10 2.12 28.89
C ALA A 427 2.80 3.04 27.70
N LEU A 428 3.37 2.73 26.53
CA LEU A 428 3.10 3.42 25.27
C LEU A 428 1.63 3.28 24.86
N LYS A 429 1.06 2.06 24.93
CA LYS A 429 -0.37 1.82 24.64
C LYS A 429 -1.28 2.69 25.51
N ARG A 430 -1.01 2.79 26.82
CA ARG A 430 -1.78 3.63 27.73
C ARG A 430 -1.64 5.11 27.38
N ASN A 431 -0.43 5.60 27.11
CA ASN A 431 -0.22 7.01 26.76
C ASN A 431 -0.96 7.40 25.47
N LEU A 432 -0.94 6.55 24.45
CA LEU A 432 -1.66 6.80 23.20
C LEU A 432 -3.17 6.72 23.38
N MET A 433 -3.65 5.75 24.16
CA MET A 433 -5.08 5.67 24.47
C MET A 433 -5.55 6.88 25.30
N THR A 434 -4.70 7.46 26.14
CA THR A 434 -5.00 8.71 26.84
C THR A 434 -5.20 9.85 25.84
N GLN A 435 -4.36 9.99 24.80
CA GLN A 435 -4.58 10.99 23.73
C GLN A 435 -5.94 10.80 23.05
N VAL A 436 -6.29 9.55 22.70
CA VAL A 436 -7.59 9.19 22.09
C VAL A 436 -8.75 9.58 23.00
N VAL A 437 -8.68 9.20 24.28
CA VAL A 437 -9.73 9.46 25.27
C VAL A 437 -9.90 10.94 25.56
N GLU A 438 -8.80 11.71 25.60
CA GLU A 438 -8.84 13.16 25.76
C GLU A 438 -9.51 13.86 24.58
N GLU A 439 -9.30 13.38 23.35
CA GLU A 439 -10.00 13.90 22.18
C GLU A 439 -11.48 13.56 22.22
N LEU A 440 -11.82 12.28 22.43
CA LEU A 440 -13.21 11.85 22.51
C LEU A 440 -13.99 12.55 23.63
N ALA A 441 -13.33 12.95 24.72
CA ALA A 441 -13.96 13.73 25.78
C ALA A 441 -14.58 15.05 25.29
N ARG A 442 -14.11 15.60 24.16
CA ARG A 442 -14.57 16.88 23.59
C ARG A 442 -15.81 16.73 22.70
N HIS A 443 -16.12 15.51 22.26
CA HIS A 443 -17.13 15.26 21.22
C HIS A 443 -18.37 14.52 21.73
N ASP A 444 -19.36 14.36 20.86
CA ASP A 444 -20.47 13.42 21.04
C ASP A 444 -20.01 12.01 20.62
N LEU A 445 -20.43 11.00 21.38
CA LEU A 445 -19.92 9.63 21.26
C LEU A 445 -20.95 8.63 20.76
N ASP A 446 -22.17 9.07 20.45
CA ASP A 446 -23.30 8.19 20.10
C ASP A 446 -23.00 7.26 18.91
N SER A 447 -22.28 7.72 17.87
CA SER A 447 -21.88 6.91 16.71
C SER A 447 -20.69 5.98 16.99
N LEU A 448 -19.95 6.21 18.08
CA LEU A 448 -18.69 5.52 18.40
C LEU A 448 -18.84 4.49 19.52
N VAL A 449 -20.06 4.26 20.04
CA VAL A 449 -20.30 3.34 21.16
C VAL A 449 -19.80 1.94 20.87
N GLU A 450 -20.09 1.39 19.68
CA GLU A 450 -19.69 0.02 19.31
C GLU A 450 -18.17 -0.11 19.09
N PRO A 451 -17.51 0.78 18.30
CA PRO A 451 -16.05 0.78 18.18
C PRO A 451 -15.34 0.86 19.54
N MET A 452 -15.82 1.75 20.43
CA MET A 452 -15.26 1.91 21.77
C MET A 452 -15.46 0.66 22.63
N LEU A 453 -16.66 0.06 22.63
CA LEU A 453 -16.95 -1.17 23.37
C LEU A 453 -16.01 -2.30 22.95
N GLN A 454 -15.80 -2.48 21.63
CA GLN A 454 -14.95 -3.54 21.10
C GLN A 454 -13.50 -3.43 21.57
N ILE A 455 -12.98 -2.21 21.76
CA ILE A 455 -11.56 -1.96 22.02
C ILE A 455 -11.29 -1.66 23.50
N LEU A 456 -12.03 -0.74 24.10
CA LEU A 456 -11.78 -0.28 25.46
C LEU A 456 -12.18 -1.30 26.53
N LEU A 457 -13.18 -2.13 26.23
CA LEU A 457 -13.73 -3.09 27.18
C LEU A 457 -13.56 -4.54 26.72
N ASN A 458 -13.56 -4.81 25.41
CA ASN A 458 -13.59 -6.18 24.88
C ASN A 458 -12.25 -6.72 24.33
N ARG A 459 -11.15 -5.97 24.43
CA ARG A 459 -9.78 -6.44 24.10
C ARG A 459 -9.01 -6.89 25.35
N PRO A 460 -7.96 -7.73 25.19
CA PRO A 460 -7.19 -8.25 26.32
C PRO A 460 -6.36 -7.19 27.06
N PHE A 461 -6.06 -6.05 26.42
CA PHE A 461 -5.29 -5.00 27.07
C PHE A 461 -6.15 -4.17 28.03
N ASP A 462 -5.69 -4.02 29.26
CA ASP A 462 -6.43 -3.32 30.32
C ASP A 462 -6.30 -1.78 30.23
N TYR A 463 -7.35 -1.15 29.69
CA TYR A 463 -7.49 0.29 29.58
C TYR A 463 -8.25 0.95 30.74
N ALA A 464 -8.64 0.21 31.77
CA ALA A 464 -9.52 0.75 32.81
C ALA A 464 -8.92 1.96 33.55
N GLY A 465 -7.59 2.01 33.72
CA GLY A 465 -6.91 3.18 34.28
C GLY A 465 -7.06 4.44 33.42
N VAL A 466 -7.00 4.30 32.09
CA VAL A 466 -7.17 5.41 31.14
C VAL A 466 -8.61 5.95 31.19
N ILE A 467 -9.59 5.04 31.18
CA ILE A 467 -11.01 5.41 31.24
C ILE A 467 -11.33 6.07 32.58
N THR A 468 -10.88 5.50 33.70
CA THR A 468 -11.16 6.04 35.04
C THR A 468 -10.44 7.36 35.33
N GLY A 469 -9.26 7.58 34.74
CA GLY A 469 -8.47 8.80 34.86
C GLY A 469 -9.08 10.04 34.20
N ASN A 470 -9.90 9.86 33.14
CA ASN A 470 -10.59 10.98 32.47
C ASN A 470 -12.08 11.00 32.80
N LYS A 471 -12.47 11.78 33.82
CA LYS A 471 -13.87 11.90 34.27
C LYS A 471 -14.82 12.34 33.17
N ALA A 472 -14.44 13.31 32.32
CA ALA A 472 -15.31 13.85 31.28
C ALA A 472 -15.64 12.80 30.21
N PHE A 473 -14.62 12.08 29.73
CA PHE A 473 -14.82 10.96 28.81
C PHE A 473 -15.63 9.86 29.47
N ARG A 474 -15.25 9.42 30.67
CA ARG A 474 -15.92 8.32 31.39
C ARG A 474 -17.42 8.59 31.56
N ASP A 475 -17.79 9.77 32.04
CA ASP A 475 -19.18 10.10 32.32
C ASP A 475 -20.00 10.13 30.99
N LYS A 476 -19.41 10.61 29.88
CA LYS A 476 -20.02 10.55 28.53
C LYS A 476 -20.12 9.11 28.00
N PHE A 477 -19.04 8.35 28.06
CA PHE A 477 -19.01 6.95 27.61
C PHE A 477 -20.05 6.09 28.32
N LEU A 478 -20.16 6.25 29.65
CA LEU A 478 -21.19 5.58 30.46
C LEU A 478 -22.61 6.04 30.14
N HIS A 479 -22.80 7.31 29.77
CA HIS A 479 -24.09 7.81 29.31
C HIS A 479 -24.51 7.16 27.99
N CYS A 480 -23.62 7.12 26.99
CA CYS A 480 -23.89 6.50 25.71
C CYS A 480 -24.08 4.97 25.83
N LEU A 481 -23.29 4.29 26.67
CA LEU A 481 -23.51 2.87 26.98
C LEU A 481 -24.85 2.62 27.67
N ALA A 482 -25.27 3.48 28.61
CA ALA A 482 -26.59 3.36 29.22
C ALA A 482 -27.71 3.55 28.19
N LYS A 483 -27.58 4.52 27.28
CA LYS A 483 -28.51 4.73 26.17
C LYS A 483 -28.59 3.52 25.23
N LYS A 484 -27.45 2.87 24.94
CA LYS A 484 -27.44 1.59 24.20
C LYS A 484 -28.14 0.48 24.99
N ALA A 485 -27.86 0.38 26.30
CA ALA A 485 -28.47 -0.62 27.18
C ALA A 485 -30.00 -0.45 27.34
N GLU A 486 -30.56 0.72 27.02
CA GLU A 486 -32.02 0.89 26.95
C GLU A 486 -32.68 0.11 25.80
N ARG A 487 -31.91 -0.29 24.79
CA ARG A 487 -32.43 -0.83 23.52
C ARG A 487 -31.77 -2.14 23.07
N ALA A 488 -30.64 -2.51 23.66
CA ALA A 488 -29.86 -3.66 23.24
C ALA A 488 -29.00 -4.21 24.40
N ALA A 489 -28.50 -5.43 24.21
CA ALA A 489 -27.48 -5.99 25.06
C ALA A 489 -26.16 -5.20 24.96
N VAL A 490 -25.45 -5.11 26.07
CA VAL A 490 -24.07 -4.63 26.18
C VAL A 490 -23.21 -5.83 26.60
N PRO A 491 -22.72 -6.63 25.64
CA PRO A 491 -21.89 -7.79 25.95
C PRO A 491 -20.51 -7.33 26.45
N LEU A 492 -20.08 -7.89 27.58
CA LEU A 492 -18.83 -7.61 28.25
C LEU A 492 -18.02 -8.90 28.35
N ASN A 493 -16.77 -8.83 27.93
CA ASN A 493 -15.82 -9.87 28.28
C ASN A 493 -15.33 -9.72 29.73
N HIS A 494 -14.40 -10.58 30.15
CA HIS A 494 -13.76 -10.53 31.46
C HIS A 494 -13.14 -9.16 31.82
N HIS A 495 -12.46 -8.49 30.89
CA HIS A 495 -11.86 -7.16 31.11
C HIS A 495 -12.91 -6.08 31.30
N GLY A 496 -14.00 -6.11 30.52
CA GLY A 496 -15.14 -5.23 30.68
C GLY A 496 -15.80 -5.39 32.05
N LEU A 497 -15.94 -6.63 32.53
CA LEU A 497 -16.46 -6.91 33.88
C LEU A 497 -15.55 -6.36 34.97
N ILE A 498 -14.24 -6.59 34.89
CA ILE A 498 -13.26 -6.00 35.83
C ILE A 498 -13.36 -4.47 35.85
N PHE A 499 -13.48 -3.83 34.68
CA PHE A 499 -13.65 -2.37 34.62
C PHE A 499 -14.90 -1.93 35.38
N PHE A 500 -16.06 -2.52 35.08
CA PHE A 500 -17.33 -2.08 35.65
C PHE A 500 -17.47 -2.43 37.12
N VAL A 501 -17.14 -3.66 37.51
CA VAL A 501 -17.41 -4.18 38.84
C VAL A 501 -16.33 -3.72 39.80
N ASP A 502 -15.09 -4.14 39.56
CA ASP A 502 -13.96 -3.97 40.47
C ASP A 502 -13.45 -2.52 40.51
N ARG A 503 -13.39 -1.85 39.37
CA ARG A 503 -12.75 -0.52 39.24
C ARG A 503 -13.72 0.65 39.23
N TYR A 504 -14.98 0.42 38.88
CA TYR A 504 -15.99 1.48 38.84
C TYR A 504 -17.02 1.34 39.97
N LEU A 505 -17.93 0.36 39.91
CA LEU A 505 -19.05 0.23 40.84
C LEU A 505 -18.59 0.08 42.30
N ALA A 506 -17.60 -0.78 42.56
CA ALA A 506 -17.07 -0.97 43.91
C ALA A 506 -16.30 0.24 44.47
N LYS A 507 -15.99 1.23 43.63
CA LYS A 507 -15.31 2.47 44.02
C LYS A 507 -16.25 3.67 44.12
N LEU A 508 -17.51 3.52 43.71
CA LEU A 508 -18.51 4.57 43.86
C LEU A 508 -18.87 4.80 45.33
N SER A 509 -19.22 6.04 45.67
CA SER A 509 -19.86 6.34 46.95
C SER A 509 -21.23 5.65 47.03
N GLN A 510 -21.76 5.43 48.23
CA GLN A 510 -23.10 4.82 48.37
C GLN A 510 -24.19 5.62 47.64
N SER A 511 -24.10 6.95 47.61
CA SER A 511 -25.04 7.80 46.88
C SER A 511 -24.91 7.66 45.37
N ASP A 512 -23.68 7.62 44.84
CA ASP A 512 -23.44 7.50 43.40
C ASP A 512 -23.77 6.11 42.87
N LEU A 513 -23.46 5.06 43.65
CA LEU A 513 -23.84 3.68 43.34
C LEU A 513 -25.37 3.56 43.27
N LYS A 514 -26.08 4.11 44.25
CA LYS A 514 -27.55 4.16 44.24
C LYS A 514 -28.09 4.93 43.03
N ALA A 515 -27.48 6.07 42.69
CA ALA A 515 -27.86 6.83 41.50
C ALA A 515 -27.65 6.00 40.22
N PHE A 516 -26.52 5.29 40.10
CA PHE A 516 -26.23 4.41 38.97
C PHE A 516 -27.26 3.27 38.86
N MET A 517 -27.54 2.56 39.95
CA MET A 517 -28.49 1.45 40.02
C MET A 517 -29.88 1.80 39.48
N PHE A 518 -30.37 3.03 39.71
CA PHE A 518 -31.71 3.43 39.29
C PHE A 518 -31.76 4.30 38.04
N GLN A 519 -30.77 5.17 37.80
CA GLN A 519 -30.76 6.03 36.61
C GLN A 519 -30.23 5.30 35.37
N LYS A 520 -29.43 4.24 35.56
CA LYS A 520 -28.87 3.41 34.49
C LYS A 520 -29.23 1.94 34.75
N ASN A 521 -30.47 1.69 35.18
CA ASN A 521 -30.90 0.39 35.69
C ASN A 521 -30.67 -0.74 34.68
N ASN A 522 -31.01 -0.55 33.40
CA ASN A 522 -30.80 -1.60 32.40
C ASN A 522 -29.33 -1.97 32.25
N LEU A 523 -28.43 -0.98 32.19
CA LEU A 523 -26.98 -1.22 32.15
C LEU A 523 -26.48 -1.89 33.44
N PHE A 524 -26.95 -1.42 34.61
CA PHE A 524 -26.61 -2.00 35.90
C PHE A 524 -26.98 -3.48 35.97
N ILE A 525 -28.23 -3.84 35.64
CA ILE A 525 -28.71 -5.22 35.67
C ILE A 525 -27.95 -6.10 34.67
N GLN A 526 -27.62 -5.58 33.49
CA GLN A 526 -26.80 -6.30 32.50
C GLN A 526 -25.37 -6.57 33.00
N ILE A 527 -24.74 -5.61 33.70
CA ILE A 527 -23.42 -5.79 34.32
C ILE A 527 -23.48 -6.86 35.42
N ILE A 528 -24.48 -6.78 36.30
CA ILE A 528 -24.66 -7.76 37.39
C ILE A 528 -24.91 -9.16 36.82
N HIS A 529 -25.77 -9.28 35.82
CA HIS A 529 -26.06 -10.57 35.15
C HIS A 529 -24.79 -11.24 34.65
N GLN A 530 -24.00 -10.53 33.86
CA GLN A 530 -22.76 -11.06 33.29
C GLN A 530 -21.68 -11.27 34.36
N GLY A 531 -21.60 -10.40 35.36
CA GLY A 531 -20.63 -10.50 36.46
C GLY A 531 -20.90 -11.67 37.41
N LEU A 532 -22.16 -12.02 37.63
CA LEU A 532 -22.54 -13.23 38.39
C LEU A 532 -22.17 -14.52 37.64
N ALA A 533 -22.10 -14.48 36.31
CA ALA A 533 -21.59 -15.57 35.47
C ALA A 533 -20.06 -15.52 35.25
N SER A 534 -19.35 -14.57 35.88
CA SER A 534 -17.90 -14.44 35.71
C SER A 534 -17.16 -15.68 36.24
N PRO A 535 -16.14 -16.19 35.52
CA PRO A 535 -15.28 -17.24 36.04
C PRO A 535 -14.34 -16.76 37.15
N GLU A 536 -14.18 -15.45 37.34
CA GLU A 536 -13.34 -14.87 38.39
C GLU A 536 -14.13 -14.72 39.69
N GLU A 537 -13.75 -15.50 40.71
CA GLU A 537 -14.48 -15.59 41.99
C GLU A 537 -14.56 -14.23 42.73
N SER A 538 -13.51 -13.39 42.65
CA SER A 538 -13.48 -12.03 43.20
C SER A 538 -14.55 -11.13 42.58
N THR A 539 -14.57 -11.02 41.25
CA THR A 539 -15.57 -10.22 40.51
C THR A 539 -16.97 -10.76 40.73
N GLN A 540 -17.14 -12.09 40.75
CA GLN A 540 -18.43 -12.73 41.00
C GLN A 540 -18.95 -12.38 42.39
N GLN A 541 -18.12 -12.51 43.43
CA GLN A 541 -18.52 -12.19 44.81
C GLN A 541 -18.87 -10.71 44.96
N LEU A 542 -18.08 -9.82 44.36
CA LEU A 542 -18.36 -8.39 44.40
C LEU A 542 -19.70 -8.04 43.71
N CYS A 543 -20.04 -8.71 42.61
CA CYS A 543 -21.35 -8.59 41.98
C CYS A 543 -22.48 -9.04 42.91
N ARG A 544 -22.31 -10.19 43.62
CA ARG A 544 -23.29 -10.67 44.60
C ARG A 544 -23.54 -9.62 45.67
N ASP A 545 -22.49 -9.08 46.27
CA ASP A 545 -22.59 -8.08 47.34
C ASP A 545 -23.29 -6.79 46.87
N ILE A 546 -22.91 -6.29 45.69
CA ILE A 546 -23.55 -5.11 45.09
C ILE A 546 -25.03 -5.37 44.78
N TYR A 547 -25.37 -6.54 44.27
CA TYR A 547 -26.75 -6.88 43.93
C TYR A 547 -27.61 -7.10 45.17
N GLN A 548 -27.09 -7.73 46.23
CA GLN A 548 -27.79 -7.86 47.50
C GLN A 548 -28.14 -6.50 48.11
N ASN A 549 -27.23 -5.53 48.00
CA ASN A 549 -27.51 -4.15 48.42
C ASN A 549 -28.64 -3.51 47.59
N TYR A 550 -28.73 -3.81 46.30
CA TYR A 550 -29.82 -3.35 45.43
C TYR A 550 -31.16 -4.01 45.79
N LEU A 551 -31.17 -5.33 46.03
CA LEU A 551 -32.36 -6.09 46.42
C LEU A 551 -32.93 -5.62 47.77
N ALA A 552 -32.08 -5.20 48.70
CA ALA A 552 -32.49 -4.66 50.00
C ALA A 552 -33.08 -3.23 49.93
N MET A 553 -33.09 -2.57 48.77
CA MET A 553 -33.59 -1.20 48.66
C MET A 553 -35.13 -1.13 48.66
N PRO A 554 -35.74 -0.06 49.20
CA PRO A 554 -37.21 0.04 49.33
C PRO A 554 -38.02 -0.13 48.03
N ARG A 555 -37.43 0.20 46.87
CA ARG A 555 -38.08 0.05 45.54
C ARG A 555 -38.04 -1.37 44.98
N VAL A 556 -37.31 -2.29 45.63
CA VAL A 556 -37.01 -3.63 45.11
C VAL A 556 -37.36 -4.70 46.14
N ILE A 557 -37.15 -4.42 47.43
CA ILE A 557 -37.31 -5.40 48.52
C ILE A 557 -38.70 -6.04 48.56
N SER A 558 -39.76 -5.28 48.34
CA SER A 558 -41.13 -5.79 48.35
C SER A 558 -41.43 -6.76 47.21
N VAL A 559 -40.71 -6.64 46.10
CA VAL A 559 -40.78 -7.55 44.95
C VAL A 559 -39.87 -8.75 45.19
N HIS A 560 -38.65 -8.50 45.67
CA HIS A 560 -37.69 -9.54 46.00
C HIS A 560 -38.27 -10.55 47.01
N GLU A 561 -38.94 -10.09 48.08
CA GLU A 561 -39.55 -10.97 49.10
C GLU A 561 -40.73 -11.80 48.58
N LYS A 562 -41.36 -11.39 47.47
CA LYS A 562 -42.52 -12.08 46.86
C LYS A 562 -42.12 -13.15 45.84
N LEU A 563 -40.90 -13.09 45.31
CA LEU A 563 -40.38 -14.14 44.43
C LEU A 563 -40.17 -15.45 45.22
N ASP A 564 -40.25 -16.60 44.57
CA ASP A 564 -40.07 -17.89 45.25
C ASP A 564 -38.64 -18.00 45.81
N ARG A 565 -38.52 -18.23 47.13
CA ARG A 565 -37.23 -18.38 47.85
C ARG A 565 -36.34 -19.47 47.26
N ALA A 566 -36.92 -20.50 46.65
CA ALA A 566 -36.15 -21.59 46.03
C ALA A 566 -35.44 -21.18 44.73
N LEU A 567 -35.84 -20.06 44.10
CA LEU A 567 -35.34 -19.57 42.81
C LEU A 567 -34.74 -18.15 42.90
N MET A 568 -34.61 -17.59 44.11
CA MET A 568 -34.31 -16.17 44.32
C MET A 568 -32.94 -15.70 43.79
N GLU A 569 -31.94 -16.58 43.69
CA GLU A 569 -30.62 -16.23 43.14
C GLU A 569 -30.62 -16.08 41.60
N ASP A 570 -31.66 -16.62 40.95
CA ASP A 570 -31.75 -16.71 39.49
C ASP A 570 -32.44 -15.51 38.84
N TYR A 571 -33.08 -14.63 39.62
CA TYR A 571 -33.84 -13.50 39.08
C TYR A 571 -33.02 -12.20 39.00
N ARG A 572 -33.27 -11.46 37.92
CA ARG A 572 -32.80 -10.09 37.67
C ARG A 572 -34.00 -9.15 37.69
N ILE A 573 -34.00 -8.19 38.62
CA ILE A 573 -35.13 -7.27 38.82
C ILE A 573 -34.82 -5.91 38.18
N PHE A 574 -35.41 -5.65 37.02
CA PHE A 574 -35.41 -4.32 36.40
C PHE A 574 -36.41 -3.41 37.12
N THR A 575 -36.11 -2.12 37.21
CA THR A 575 -36.93 -1.13 37.92
C THR A 575 -37.07 0.16 37.11
N LYS A 576 -38.32 0.58 36.86
CA LYS A 576 -38.68 1.87 36.24
C LYS A 576 -39.80 2.52 37.05
N GLY A 577 -39.53 3.68 37.66
CA GLY A 577 -40.51 4.30 38.57
C GLY A 577 -40.89 3.38 39.74
N GLU A 578 -42.17 3.08 39.89
CA GLU A 578 -42.67 2.13 40.92
C GLU A 578 -42.88 0.72 40.38
N ASP A 579 -42.57 0.49 39.10
CA ASP A 579 -42.79 -0.77 38.41
C ASP A 579 -41.49 -1.58 38.36
N ASN A 580 -41.62 -2.89 38.50
CA ASN A 580 -40.51 -3.82 38.48
C ASN A 580 -40.79 -4.98 37.53
N PHE A 581 -39.77 -5.41 36.82
CA PHE A 581 -39.83 -6.56 35.93
C PHE A 581 -38.76 -7.56 36.35
N ALA A 582 -39.19 -8.65 36.96
CA ALA A 582 -38.32 -9.73 37.40
C ALA A 582 -38.25 -10.80 36.31
N VAL A 583 -37.04 -11.14 35.87
CA VAL A 583 -36.80 -12.15 34.83
C VAL A 583 -35.72 -13.11 35.28
N SER A 584 -35.82 -14.38 34.93
CA SER A 584 -34.78 -15.36 35.24
C SER A 584 -33.50 -15.14 34.42
N GLU A 585 -32.39 -15.75 34.83
CA GLU A 585 -31.16 -15.84 34.05
C GLU A 585 -31.43 -16.44 32.66
N HIS A 586 -32.22 -17.53 32.61
CA HIS A 586 -32.62 -18.16 31.35
C HIS A 586 -33.38 -17.19 30.44
N TYR A 587 -34.28 -16.38 30.99
CA TYR A 587 -35.02 -15.36 30.25
C TYR A 587 -34.08 -14.30 29.65
N MET A 588 -33.14 -13.79 30.46
CA MET A 588 -32.12 -12.82 30.00
C MET A 588 -31.30 -13.38 28.84
N ASP A 589 -30.76 -14.58 28.99
CA ASP A 589 -29.95 -15.19 27.95
C ASP A 589 -30.75 -15.44 26.68
N LYS A 590 -32.01 -15.86 26.82
CA LYS A 590 -32.89 -16.21 25.70
C LYS A 590 -33.38 -15.00 24.90
N PHE A 591 -33.73 -13.90 25.57
CA PHE A 591 -34.40 -12.78 24.92
C PHE A 591 -33.55 -11.51 24.80
N LEU A 592 -32.45 -11.39 25.56
CA LEU A 592 -31.56 -10.24 25.48
C LEU A 592 -30.21 -10.58 24.82
N TYR A 593 -29.55 -11.67 25.23
CA TYR A 593 -28.19 -11.98 24.77
C TYR A 593 -28.11 -12.94 23.58
N LYS A 594 -29.10 -13.82 23.37
CA LYS A 594 -29.21 -14.56 22.11
C LYS A 594 -29.56 -13.59 20.98
N THR A 595 -28.75 -13.60 19.92
CA THR A 595 -28.93 -12.78 18.72
C THR A 595 -30.30 -12.98 18.08
N HIS A 596 -30.94 -14.15 18.29
CA HIS A 596 -32.29 -14.45 17.88
C HIS A 596 -32.97 -15.35 18.93
N PRO A 597 -34.10 -14.94 19.52
CA PRO A 597 -34.90 -15.83 20.36
C PRO A 597 -35.26 -17.09 19.56
N GLU A 598 -35.23 -18.26 20.19
CA GLU A 598 -35.68 -19.49 19.54
C GLU A 598 -37.13 -19.32 19.06
N TYR A 599 -37.47 -19.95 17.93
CA TYR A 599 -38.80 -19.82 17.33
C TYR A 599 -39.88 -20.47 18.21
N GLY A 600 -41.07 -19.86 18.26
CA GLY A 600 -42.22 -20.37 19.03
C GLY A 600 -42.09 -20.24 20.55
N VAL A 601 -41.12 -19.43 21.01
CA VAL A 601 -40.88 -19.23 22.44
C VAL A 601 -41.97 -18.36 23.05
N ARG A 602 -42.48 -18.81 24.19
CA ARG A 602 -43.41 -18.04 25.01
C ARG A 602 -42.64 -16.98 25.79
N TRP A 603 -42.94 -15.72 25.49
CA TRP A 603 -42.44 -14.58 26.23
C TRP A 603 -43.00 -14.51 27.67
N ASN A 604 -44.02 -15.33 28.00
CA ASN A 604 -44.64 -15.38 29.33
C ASN A 604 -43.89 -16.26 30.34
N ASP A 605 -43.02 -17.16 29.88
CA ASP A 605 -42.36 -18.13 30.75
C ASP A 605 -41.23 -17.44 31.57
N ASP A 606 -41.01 -17.89 32.80
CA ASP A 606 -39.90 -17.49 33.69
C ASP A 606 -39.72 -15.98 33.93
N ARG A 607 -40.84 -15.25 34.01
CA ARG A 607 -40.88 -13.83 34.34
C ARG A 607 -42.04 -13.49 35.29
N VAL A 608 -41.92 -12.37 35.99
CA VAL A 608 -42.98 -11.81 36.83
C VAL A 608 -42.96 -10.29 36.69
N LEU A 609 -44.12 -9.69 36.39
CA LEU A 609 -44.28 -8.24 36.30
C LEU A 609 -44.98 -7.70 37.54
N PHE A 610 -44.39 -6.68 38.16
CA PHE A 610 -45.00 -5.96 39.27
C PHE A 610 -45.29 -4.52 38.86
N LYS A 611 -46.57 -4.14 38.82
CA LYS A 611 -46.97 -2.73 38.65
C LYS A 611 -47.30 -2.13 40.00
N ARG A 612 -46.59 -1.07 40.41
CA ARG A 612 -46.68 -0.45 41.74
C ARG A 612 -46.63 -1.48 42.88
N GLY A 613 -45.75 -2.48 42.75
CA GLY A 613 -45.57 -3.55 43.73
C GLY A 613 -46.65 -4.64 43.77
N VAL A 614 -47.61 -4.64 42.84
CA VAL A 614 -48.64 -5.68 42.71
C VAL A 614 -48.28 -6.63 41.57
N ASP A 615 -48.26 -7.94 41.86
CA ASP A 615 -48.06 -8.97 40.86
C ASP A 615 -49.17 -8.89 39.80
N THR A 616 -48.76 -8.75 38.55
CA THR A 616 -49.64 -8.49 37.41
C THR A 616 -49.49 -9.63 36.41
N GLU A 617 -50.46 -10.54 36.42
CA GLU A 617 -50.56 -11.62 35.44
C GLU A 617 -50.90 -11.04 34.06
N ILE A 618 -50.21 -11.53 33.02
CA ILE A 618 -50.39 -11.12 31.63
C ILE A 618 -50.57 -12.38 30.79
N ASP A 619 -51.77 -12.59 30.28
CA ASP A 619 -52.11 -13.76 29.45
C ASP A 619 -51.39 -13.73 28.10
N ASP A 620 -51.33 -12.56 27.44
CA ASP A 620 -50.63 -12.35 26.16
C ASP A 620 -49.76 -11.09 26.23
N ILE A 621 -48.48 -11.23 25.90
CA ILE A 621 -47.56 -10.10 25.89
C ILE A 621 -47.72 -9.33 24.60
N GLU A 622 -48.06 -8.07 24.78
CA GLU A 622 -48.03 -7.05 23.76
C GLU A 622 -46.82 -6.13 23.94
N ALA A 623 -46.54 -5.33 22.91
CA ALA A 623 -45.39 -4.42 22.92
C ALA A 623 -45.48 -3.34 24.02
N ASP A 624 -46.68 -3.08 24.55
CA ASP A 624 -46.95 -2.11 25.59
C ASP A 624 -46.31 -2.48 26.94
N VAL A 625 -46.20 -3.78 27.25
CA VAL A 625 -45.54 -4.31 28.45
C VAL A 625 -44.08 -3.85 28.53
N PHE A 626 -43.42 -3.68 27.38
CA PHE A 626 -42.02 -3.28 27.29
C PHE A 626 -41.82 -1.76 27.15
N GLN A 627 -42.86 -0.93 27.21
CA GLN A 627 -42.71 0.53 27.15
C GLN A 627 -41.81 1.07 28.27
N ASP A 628 -41.90 0.48 29.46
CA ASP A 628 -41.07 0.83 30.61
C ASP A 628 -39.78 0.00 30.71
N PHE A 629 -39.69 -1.10 29.96
CA PHE A 629 -38.58 -2.05 29.92
C PHE A 629 -38.09 -2.26 28.49
N THR A 630 -37.72 -1.15 27.84
CA THR A 630 -37.45 -1.06 26.40
C THR A 630 -36.28 -1.93 25.93
N VAL A 631 -35.46 -2.45 26.84
CA VAL A 631 -34.34 -3.35 26.52
C VAL A 631 -34.82 -4.62 25.82
N PHE A 632 -36.02 -5.11 26.15
CA PHE A 632 -36.63 -6.28 25.50
C PHE A 632 -37.50 -5.92 24.30
N LEU A 633 -37.87 -4.65 24.13
CA LEU A 633 -38.79 -4.20 23.08
C LEU A 633 -38.25 -4.51 21.69
N ASN A 634 -36.94 -4.32 21.47
CA ASN A 634 -36.34 -4.59 20.17
C ASN A 634 -36.31 -6.09 19.85
N SER A 635 -35.93 -6.94 20.80
CA SER A 635 -35.97 -8.40 20.63
C SER A 635 -37.40 -8.91 20.41
N PHE A 636 -38.37 -8.34 21.14
CA PHE A 636 -39.79 -8.65 20.98
C PHE A 636 -40.32 -8.20 19.62
N ALA A 637 -40.06 -6.96 19.23
CA ALA A 637 -40.43 -6.43 17.92
C ALA A 637 -39.73 -7.20 16.79
N PHE A 638 -38.48 -7.63 16.99
CA PHE A 638 -37.77 -8.50 16.07
C PHE A 638 -38.52 -9.83 15.92
N GLU A 639 -38.80 -10.57 17.00
CA GLU A 639 -39.54 -11.84 16.93
C GLU A 639 -40.91 -11.64 16.23
N LYS A 640 -41.71 -10.67 16.67
CA LYS A 640 -43.05 -10.42 16.11
C LYS A 640 -43.02 -9.99 14.64
N LYS A 641 -42.08 -9.14 14.23
CA LYS A 641 -41.95 -8.70 12.83
C LYS A 641 -41.36 -9.80 11.93
N HIS A 642 -40.43 -10.62 12.45
CA HIS A 642 -39.70 -11.61 11.66
C HIS A 642 -40.33 -12.99 11.67
N ALA A 643 -41.30 -13.26 12.53
CA ALA A 643 -42.02 -14.54 12.53
C ALA A 643 -42.51 -14.92 11.12
N LYS A 644 -42.95 -13.94 10.30
CA LYS A 644 -43.33 -14.16 8.89
C LYS A 644 -42.15 -14.58 8.01
N PHE A 645 -41.01 -13.90 8.12
CA PHE A 645 -39.82 -14.23 7.33
C PHE A 645 -39.12 -15.52 7.81
N LEU A 646 -39.18 -15.82 9.11
CA LEU A 646 -38.67 -17.07 9.66
C LEU A 646 -39.44 -18.28 9.14
N ARG A 647 -40.78 -18.19 9.06
CA ARG A 647 -41.60 -19.23 8.41
C ARG A 647 -41.21 -19.44 6.95
N LEU A 648 -40.87 -18.37 6.22
CA LEU A 648 -40.31 -18.49 4.88
C LEU A 648 -38.98 -19.28 4.86
N LEU A 649 -38.08 -19.06 5.81
CA LEU A 649 -36.83 -19.85 5.91
C LEU A 649 -37.12 -21.33 6.24
N GLU A 650 -38.17 -21.62 7.00
CA GLU A 650 -38.61 -22.99 7.27
C GLU A 650 -39.15 -23.70 6.02
N LEU A 651 -39.86 -22.99 5.13
CA LEU A 651 -40.31 -23.51 3.83
C LEU A 651 -39.13 -23.98 2.95
N LEU A 652 -37.96 -23.35 3.11
CA LEU A 652 -36.72 -23.71 2.41
C LEU A 652 -36.03 -24.96 2.97
N ARG A 653 -36.47 -25.49 4.12
CA ARG A 653 -35.93 -26.72 4.72
C ARG A 653 -34.40 -26.68 4.90
N LEU A 654 -33.88 -25.53 5.33
CA LEU A 654 -32.45 -25.23 5.42
C LEU A 654 -31.63 -26.17 6.32
N GLY A 655 -32.29 -26.97 7.18
CA GLY A 655 -31.64 -27.93 8.06
C GLY A 655 -30.55 -27.25 8.92
N PRO A 656 -29.28 -27.70 8.85
CA PRO A 656 -28.20 -27.11 9.65
C PRO A 656 -27.89 -25.65 9.27
N TYR A 657 -28.28 -25.19 8.08
CA TYR A 657 -28.02 -23.82 7.61
C TYR A 657 -29.01 -22.78 8.14
N LEU A 658 -30.10 -23.20 8.80
CA LEU A 658 -31.10 -22.26 9.32
C LEU A 658 -30.47 -21.23 10.27
N ALA A 659 -29.61 -21.68 11.18
CA ALA A 659 -28.92 -20.80 12.13
C ALA A 659 -28.05 -19.74 11.43
N ALA A 660 -27.39 -20.11 10.33
CA ALA A 660 -26.58 -19.20 9.53
C ALA A 660 -27.46 -18.12 8.87
N PHE A 661 -28.56 -18.48 8.24
CA PHE A 661 -29.48 -17.50 7.64
C PHE A 661 -30.09 -16.59 8.70
N VAL A 662 -30.51 -17.15 9.84
CA VAL A 662 -31.09 -16.37 10.93
C VAL A 662 -30.08 -15.37 11.49
N SER A 663 -28.84 -15.80 11.74
CA SER A 663 -27.77 -14.93 12.27
C SER A 663 -27.48 -13.71 11.41
N VAL A 664 -27.56 -13.82 10.07
CA VAL A 664 -27.24 -12.71 9.17
C VAL A 664 -28.34 -11.63 9.20
N MET A 665 -29.58 -11.97 9.54
CA MET A 665 -30.68 -11.01 9.63
C MET A 665 -30.49 -9.97 10.74
N GLY A 666 -29.71 -10.31 11.78
CA GLY A 666 -29.43 -9.43 12.91
C GLY A 666 -28.24 -8.49 12.70
N THR A 667 -27.50 -8.62 11.59
CA THR A 667 -26.24 -7.89 11.38
C THR A 667 -26.23 -7.12 10.06
N THR A 668 -25.46 -6.04 10.00
CA THR A 668 -25.17 -5.32 8.74
C THR A 668 -24.13 -6.05 7.90
N ARG A 669 -23.23 -6.83 8.52
CA ARG A 669 -22.23 -7.67 7.87
C ARG A 669 -22.04 -8.95 8.66
N SER A 670 -21.91 -10.08 7.96
CA SER A 670 -21.63 -11.39 8.55
C SER A 670 -20.17 -11.79 8.31
N GLU A 671 -19.57 -12.45 9.30
CA GLU A 671 -18.26 -13.13 9.18
C GLU A 671 -18.41 -14.61 8.73
N LEU A 672 -19.65 -15.11 8.70
CA LEU A 672 -19.96 -16.47 8.29
C LEU A 672 -20.20 -16.54 6.78
N HIS A 673 -19.52 -17.47 6.11
CA HIS A 673 -19.55 -17.63 4.66
C HIS A 673 -19.90 -19.07 4.27
N LEU A 674 -20.76 -19.24 3.25
CA LEU A 674 -21.19 -20.54 2.70
C LEU A 674 -20.78 -20.68 1.22
N CYS A 675 -19.53 -20.35 0.92
CA CYS A 675 -18.99 -20.41 -0.45
C CYS A 675 -18.18 -21.68 -0.72
N GLY A 676 -17.92 -22.51 0.31
CA GLY A 676 -17.14 -23.73 0.17
C GLY A 676 -17.79 -24.73 -0.78
N VAL A 677 -16.98 -25.58 -1.43
CA VAL A 677 -17.46 -26.56 -2.43
C VAL A 677 -18.53 -27.50 -1.84
N GLU A 678 -18.32 -27.96 -0.60
CA GLU A 678 -19.27 -28.82 0.12
C GLU A 678 -20.56 -28.07 0.47
N ASP A 679 -20.45 -26.80 0.89
CA ASP A 679 -21.60 -25.96 1.24
C ASP A 679 -22.46 -25.66 0.01
N GLN A 680 -21.83 -25.31 -1.12
CA GLN A 680 -22.50 -25.08 -2.40
C GLN A 680 -23.31 -26.31 -2.81
N ARG A 681 -22.70 -27.50 -2.76
CA ARG A 681 -23.37 -28.76 -3.11
C ARG A 681 -24.60 -29.02 -2.23
N ARG A 682 -24.44 -28.90 -0.90
CA ARG A 682 -25.54 -29.14 0.04
C ARG A 682 -26.64 -28.10 -0.06
N LEU A 683 -26.29 -26.83 -0.32
CA LEU A 683 -27.26 -25.78 -0.58
C LEU A 683 -28.04 -26.05 -1.87
N TYR A 684 -27.40 -26.56 -2.94
CA TYR A 684 -28.15 -26.97 -4.13
C TYR A 684 -29.16 -28.08 -3.84
N ASP A 685 -28.75 -29.12 -3.11
CA ASP A 685 -29.66 -30.20 -2.69
C ASP A 685 -30.81 -29.67 -1.82
N THR A 686 -30.53 -28.69 -0.96
CA THR A 686 -31.51 -28.05 -0.08
C THR A 686 -32.55 -27.23 -0.86
N PHE A 687 -32.16 -26.55 -1.93
CA PHE A 687 -33.07 -25.73 -2.73
C PHE A 687 -33.72 -26.50 -3.89
N ASP A 688 -33.33 -27.74 -4.17
CA ASP A 688 -33.84 -28.51 -5.32
C ASP A 688 -35.37 -28.67 -5.29
N HIS A 689 -35.99 -28.77 -4.10
CA HIS A 689 -37.44 -28.96 -3.97
C HIS A 689 -38.27 -27.71 -4.28
N VAL A 690 -37.67 -26.51 -4.34
CA VAL A 690 -38.41 -25.27 -4.62
C VAL A 690 -38.50 -24.96 -6.11
N TYR A 691 -37.73 -25.66 -6.95
CA TYR A 691 -37.76 -25.48 -8.40
C TYR A 691 -38.77 -26.42 -9.07
N GLN A 692 -39.19 -26.04 -10.28
CA GLN A 692 -40.07 -26.83 -11.13
C GLN A 692 -39.34 -28.03 -11.74
N VAL A 693 -38.05 -27.87 -12.07
CA VAL A 693 -37.17 -28.93 -12.58
C VAL A 693 -36.17 -29.31 -11.51
N ARG A 694 -36.15 -30.60 -11.14
CA ARG A 694 -35.23 -31.16 -10.13
C ARG A 694 -33.92 -31.65 -10.75
N GLY A 695 -32.86 -31.73 -9.95
CA GLY A 695 -31.53 -32.17 -10.37
C GLY A 695 -30.65 -31.02 -10.89
N MET A 696 -30.80 -29.83 -10.32
CA MET A 696 -30.12 -28.60 -10.74
C MET A 696 -28.59 -28.68 -10.75
N GLY A 697 -27.99 -29.54 -9.92
CA GLY A 697 -26.53 -29.70 -9.79
C GLY A 697 -25.80 -30.28 -11.01
N ALA A 698 -26.52 -30.67 -12.07
CA ALA A 698 -25.97 -31.32 -13.27
C ALA A 698 -26.08 -30.50 -14.57
N LEU A 699 -26.55 -29.25 -14.51
CA LEU A 699 -26.85 -28.46 -15.72
C LEU A 699 -25.63 -27.67 -16.24
N HIS A 700 -25.46 -27.63 -17.57
CA HIS A 700 -24.47 -26.80 -18.28
C HIS A 700 -25.09 -25.46 -18.74
N ASP A 701 -24.22 -24.44 -18.91
CA ASP A 701 -24.47 -22.97 -18.99
C ASP A 701 -25.51 -22.41 -20.01
N GLY A 702 -26.32 -23.24 -20.67
CA GLY A 702 -27.41 -22.83 -21.56
C GLY A 702 -28.81 -23.24 -21.12
N GLU A 703 -28.96 -24.39 -20.44
CA GLU A 703 -30.26 -24.93 -20.00
C GLU A 703 -30.68 -24.43 -18.60
N ALA A 704 -29.76 -23.76 -17.90
CA ALA A 704 -29.95 -23.31 -16.52
C ALA A 704 -31.07 -22.26 -16.34
N LYS A 705 -31.38 -21.42 -17.34
CA LYS A 705 -32.36 -20.31 -17.19
C LYS A 705 -33.82 -20.77 -17.08
N VAL A 706 -34.17 -21.90 -17.69
CA VAL A 706 -35.52 -22.49 -17.61
C VAL A 706 -35.64 -23.35 -16.35
N ALA A 707 -34.55 -23.99 -15.91
CA ALA A 707 -34.53 -24.81 -14.71
C ALA A 707 -34.66 -24.01 -13.40
N LEU A 708 -34.35 -22.70 -13.43
CA LEU A 708 -34.45 -21.77 -12.29
C LEU A 708 -35.88 -21.25 -12.00
N GLU A 709 -36.92 -21.84 -12.62
CA GLU A 709 -38.31 -21.48 -12.32
C GLU A 709 -38.77 -22.13 -11.02
N LEU A 710 -39.24 -21.30 -10.08
CA LEU A 710 -39.81 -21.79 -8.83
C LEU A 710 -41.16 -22.47 -9.10
N ASN A 711 -41.41 -23.58 -8.42
CA ASN A 711 -42.69 -24.27 -8.55
C ASN A 711 -43.83 -23.49 -7.88
N ARG A 712 -45.06 -23.72 -8.36
CA ARG A 712 -46.25 -23.00 -7.89
C ARG A 712 -46.57 -23.29 -6.42
N ASP A 713 -46.42 -24.52 -5.98
CA ASP A 713 -46.73 -24.91 -4.59
C ASP A 713 -45.88 -24.10 -3.60
N HIS A 714 -44.60 -23.90 -3.91
CA HIS A 714 -43.70 -23.06 -3.12
C HIS A 714 -44.12 -21.59 -3.14
N LEU A 715 -44.40 -21.03 -4.32
CA LEU A 715 -44.85 -19.63 -4.45
C LEU A 715 -46.18 -19.37 -3.72
N ASP A 716 -47.14 -20.29 -3.82
CA ASP A 716 -48.43 -20.19 -3.14
C ASP A 716 -48.27 -20.26 -1.61
N ALA A 717 -47.33 -21.08 -1.12
CA ALA A 717 -46.99 -21.13 0.30
C ALA A 717 -46.40 -19.80 0.80
N ILE A 718 -45.49 -19.18 0.02
CA ILE A 718 -44.96 -17.83 0.34
C ILE A 718 -46.11 -16.82 0.41
N LEU A 719 -46.98 -16.79 -0.60
CA LEU A 719 -48.09 -15.85 -0.64
C LEU A 719 -49.09 -16.07 0.50
N ALA A 720 -49.32 -17.32 0.91
CA ALA A 720 -50.16 -17.64 2.05
C ALA A 720 -49.58 -17.14 3.38
N ASP A 721 -48.29 -17.34 3.62
CA ASP A 721 -47.60 -16.91 4.85
C ASP A 721 -47.60 -15.39 5.06
N TYR A 722 -47.64 -14.64 3.96
CA TYR A 722 -47.75 -13.17 3.96
C TYR A 722 -49.19 -12.67 3.79
N GLU A 723 -50.19 -13.55 3.80
CA GLU A 723 -51.62 -13.23 3.66
C GLU A 723 -51.95 -12.51 2.32
N LEU A 724 -51.23 -12.85 1.25
CA LEU A 724 -51.35 -12.26 -0.09
C LEU A 724 -51.95 -13.18 -1.15
N THR A 725 -52.41 -14.38 -0.79
CA THR A 725 -53.02 -15.32 -1.76
C THR A 725 -54.19 -14.71 -2.54
N ARG A 726 -54.93 -13.78 -1.93
CA ARG A 726 -56.07 -13.06 -2.54
C ARG A 726 -55.76 -11.60 -2.89
N ALA A 727 -54.50 -11.17 -2.77
CA ALA A 727 -54.09 -9.82 -3.12
C ALA A 727 -54.06 -9.61 -4.64
N ASP A 728 -54.00 -8.35 -5.08
CA ASP A 728 -53.77 -8.00 -6.47
C ASP A 728 -52.39 -8.45 -6.96
N ALA A 729 -52.27 -8.68 -8.27
CA ALA A 729 -51.04 -9.18 -8.90
C ALA A 729 -49.83 -8.28 -8.61
N ARG A 730 -50.02 -6.96 -8.58
CA ARG A 730 -48.93 -6.01 -8.31
C ARG A 730 -48.39 -6.16 -6.88
N SER A 731 -49.26 -6.36 -5.89
CA SER A 731 -48.87 -6.62 -4.50
C SER A 731 -48.15 -7.95 -4.34
N GLN A 732 -48.62 -9.01 -5.01
CA GLN A 732 -47.96 -10.32 -5.02
C GLN A 732 -46.57 -10.22 -5.67
N ALA A 733 -46.47 -9.58 -6.83
CA ALA A 733 -45.23 -9.35 -7.54
C ALA A 733 -44.24 -8.48 -6.73
N THR A 734 -44.74 -7.47 -6.00
CA THR A 734 -43.91 -6.63 -5.13
C THR A 734 -43.28 -7.44 -4.00
N LEU A 735 -44.03 -8.34 -3.34
CA LEU A 735 -43.46 -9.23 -2.32
C LEU A 735 -42.36 -10.12 -2.91
N LEU A 736 -42.63 -10.76 -4.05
CA LEU A 736 -41.69 -11.67 -4.69
C LEU A 736 -40.40 -10.95 -5.13
N LEU A 737 -40.53 -9.73 -5.69
CA LEU A 737 -39.38 -8.91 -6.05
C LEU A 737 -38.57 -8.50 -4.82
N LEU A 738 -39.26 -8.11 -3.74
CA LEU A 738 -38.63 -7.73 -2.49
C LEU A 738 -37.85 -8.89 -1.88
N LEU A 739 -38.45 -10.09 -1.82
CA LEU A 739 -37.78 -11.31 -1.37
C LEU A 739 -36.59 -11.65 -2.28
N GLY A 740 -36.69 -11.43 -3.59
CA GLY A 740 -35.55 -11.54 -4.51
C GLY A 740 -34.38 -10.64 -4.08
N GLY A 741 -34.65 -9.38 -3.71
CA GLY A 741 -33.64 -8.48 -3.14
C GLY A 741 -33.06 -8.99 -1.81
N VAL A 742 -33.90 -9.48 -0.90
CA VAL A 742 -33.46 -10.05 0.39
C VAL A 742 -32.54 -11.27 0.19
N PHE A 743 -32.86 -12.19 -0.73
CA PHE A 743 -31.99 -13.34 -1.01
C PHE A 743 -30.74 -12.96 -1.82
N ALA A 744 -30.79 -11.90 -2.64
CA ALA A 744 -29.60 -11.32 -3.22
C ALA A 744 -28.66 -10.78 -2.12
N ARG A 745 -29.20 -10.15 -1.06
CA ARG A 745 -28.45 -9.71 0.12
C ARG A 745 -27.78 -10.87 0.85
N PHE A 746 -28.51 -11.97 1.07
CA PHE A 746 -27.95 -13.19 1.65
C PHE A 746 -26.78 -13.74 0.83
N SER A 747 -26.86 -13.67 -0.50
CA SER A 747 -25.77 -14.14 -1.37
C SER A 747 -24.55 -13.21 -1.40
N SER A 748 -24.61 -12.01 -0.83
CA SER A 748 -23.55 -10.99 -0.96
C SER A 748 -22.39 -11.16 0.01
N SER A 749 -21.30 -10.41 -0.22
CA SER A 749 -20.16 -10.29 0.70
C SER A 749 -20.50 -9.70 2.07
N ARG A 750 -21.67 -9.06 2.18
CA ARG A 750 -22.23 -8.56 3.44
C ARG A 750 -23.14 -9.60 4.10
N GLY A 751 -23.44 -10.72 3.43
CA GLY A 751 -24.25 -11.84 3.91
C GLY A 751 -23.40 -13.11 4.02
N LEU A 752 -23.85 -14.19 3.38
CA LEU A 752 -23.19 -15.51 3.39
C LEU A 752 -22.12 -15.67 2.29
N GLY A 753 -21.88 -14.63 1.48
CA GLY A 753 -20.88 -14.61 0.41
C GLY A 753 -19.55 -13.99 0.82
N GLN A 754 -18.56 -14.05 -0.08
CA GLN A 754 -17.27 -13.37 0.02
C GLN A 754 -17.15 -12.28 -1.06
N GLU A 755 -16.11 -11.45 -1.01
CA GLU A 755 -15.91 -10.39 -2.02
C GLU A 755 -15.82 -10.92 -3.46
N ARG A 756 -15.25 -12.13 -3.62
CA ARG A 756 -15.04 -12.77 -4.93
C ARG A 756 -15.87 -14.03 -5.13
N ASP A 757 -16.70 -14.41 -4.17
CA ASP A 757 -17.44 -15.67 -4.23
C ASP A 757 -18.86 -15.60 -3.65
N SER A 758 -19.77 -16.31 -4.31
CA SER A 758 -21.22 -16.40 -4.15
C SER A 758 -21.80 -17.73 -3.69
N PRO A 759 -22.66 -17.86 -2.66
CA PRO A 759 -23.51 -19.05 -2.55
C PRO A 759 -24.46 -19.12 -3.74
N HIS A 760 -24.14 -19.94 -4.75
CA HIS A 760 -24.81 -19.90 -6.05
C HIS A 760 -26.27 -20.36 -5.97
N ALA A 761 -26.58 -21.33 -5.11
CA ALA A 761 -27.95 -21.80 -4.87
C ALA A 761 -28.85 -20.68 -4.31
N VAL A 762 -28.31 -19.85 -3.40
CA VAL A 762 -29.02 -18.70 -2.82
C VAL A 762 -29.25 -17.63 -3.88
N ARG A 763 -28.25 -17.40 -4.72
CA ARG A 763 -28.32 -16.44 -5.83
C ARG A 763 -29.34 -16.87 -6.89
N SER A 764 -29.36 -18.16 -7.20
CA SER A 764 -30.32 -18.83 -8.07
C SER A 764 -31.74 -18.67 -7.56
N TYR A 765 -31.93 -18.81 -6.25
CA TYR A 765 -33.25 -18.66 -5.63
C TYR A 765 -33.75 -17.21 -5.69
N ALA A 766 -32.86 -16.24 -5.44
CA ALA A 766 -33.16 -14.82 -5.63
C ALA A 766 -33.62 -14.52 -7.07
N PHE A 767 -32.92 -15.10 -8.05
CA PHE A 767 -33.29 -14.97 -9.47
C PHE A 767 -34.66 -15.62 -9.77
N GLY A 768 -34.93 -16.81 -9.23
CA GLY A 768 -36.23 -17.49 -9.38
C GLY A 768 -37.39 -16.66 -8.84
N LEU A 769 -37.21 -16.00 -7.68
CA LEU A 769 -38.19 -15.07 -7.10
C LEU A 769 -38.42 -13.84 -8.00
N MET A 770 -37.35 -13.27 -8.56
CA MET A 770 -37.47 -12.15 -9.51
C MET A 770 -38.23 -12.55 -10.78
N LYS A 771 -37.94 -13.73 -11.34
CA LYS A 771 -38.71 -14.27 -12.49
C LYS A 771 -40.18 -14.45 -12.14
N ALA A 772 -40.48 -15.00 -10.97
CA ALA A 772 -41.86 -15.16 -10.51
C ALA A 772 -42.55 -13.81 -10.34
N ALA A 773 -41.87 -12.79 -9.80
CA ALA A 773 -42.40 -11.44 -9.70
C ALA A 773 -42.80 -10.86 -11.08
N ARG A 774 -41.91 -10.98 -12.07
CA ARG A 774 -42.18 -10.50 -13.44
C ARG A 774 -43.30 -11.28 -14.13
N ALA A 775 -43.37 -12.59 -13.91
CA ALA A 775 -44.46 -13.42 -14.45
C ALA A 775 -45.83 -13.06 -13.83
N THR A 776 -45.84 -12.60 -12.57
CA THR A 776 -47.05 -12.16 -11.88
C THR A 776 -47.49 -10.76 -12.32
N ASP A 777 -46.56 -9.82 -12.51
CA ASP A 777 -46.84 -8.48 -13.06
C ASP A 777 -45.67 -8.00 -13.94
N GLU A 778 -45.81 -8.14 -15.26
CA GLU A 778 -44.79 -7.74 -16.23
C GLU A 778 -44.55 -6.22 -16.25
N THR A 779 -45.51 -5.42 -15.76
CA THR A 779 -45.42 -3.96 -15.74
C THR A 779 -44.73 -3.42 -14.49
N LEU A 780 -44.46 -4.28 -13.50
CA LEU A 780 -43.87 -3.89 -12.23
C LEU A 780 -42.48 -3.31 -12.40
N VAL A 781 -41.64 -3.92 -13.24
CA VAL A 781 -40.25 -3.51 -13.50
C VAL A 781 -40.04 -3.35 -15.00
N PRO A 782 -39.49 -2.21 -15.48
CA PRO A 782 -39.18 -2.04 -16.90
C PRO A 782 -38.24 -3.14 -17.43
N GLY A 783 -38.51 -3.63 -18.64
CA GLY A 783 -37.76 -4.74 -19.26
C GLY A 783 -36.24 -4.61 -19.20
N PRO A 784 -35.65 -3.48 -19.64
CA PRO A 784 -34.19 -3.28 -19.59
C PRO A 784 -33.61 -3.25 -18.18
N THR A 785 -34.37 -2.71 -17.21
CA THR A 785 -33.96 -2.68 -15.79
C THR A 785 -33.92 -4.08 -15.22
N PHE A 786 -34.96 -4.88 -15.49
CA PHE A 786 -35.01 -6.26 -15.06
C PHE A 786 -33.88 -7.09 -15.67
N GLU A 787 -33.64 -6.98 -16.98
CA GLU A 787 -32.56 -7.69 -17.67
C GLU A 787 -31.20 -7.34 -17.06
N GLY A 788 -30.91 -6.04 -16.86
CA GLY A 788 -29.67 -5.59 -16.23
C GLY A 788 -29.48 -6.12 -14.80
N TRP A 789 -30.55 -6.19 -14.00
CA TRP A 789 -30.50 -6.81 -12.67
C TRP A 789 -30.22 -8.31 -12.73
N THR A 790 -30.87 -9.02 -13.65
CA THR A 790 -30.68 -10.47 -13.79
C THR A 790 -29.30 -10.85 -14.33
N ASP A 791 -28.73 -10.05 -15.23
CA ASP A 791 -27.38 -10.26 -15.75
C ASP A 791 -26.31 -10.04 -14.68
N ARG A 792 -26.47 -8.97 -13.87
CA ARG A 792 -25.62 -8.70 -12.68
C ARG A 792 -25.73 -9.83 -11.65
N LEU A 793 -26.92 -10.36 -11.42
CA LEU A 793 -27.13 -11.46 -10.48
C LEU A 793 -26.46 -12.75 -10.99
N LEU A 794 -26.58 -13.07 -12.27
CA LEU A 794 -26.05 -14.33 -12.82
C LEU A 794 -24.58 -14.21 -13.28
N GLY A 795 -23.99 -13.01 -13.25
CA GLY A 795 -22.60 -12.78 -13.65
C GLY A 795 -22.37 -12.87 -15.16
N MET A 796 -23.36 -12.48 -15.95
CA MET A 796 -23.31 -12.54 -17.42
C MET A 796 -22.76 -11.24 -18.04
N GLY A 797 -22.02 -11.35 -19.15
CA GLY A 797 -21.63 -10.20 -20.00
C GLY A 797 -20.59 -9.23 -19.42
N ASP A 798 -19.58 -9.74 -18.69
CA ASP A 798 -18.57 -8.95 -17.94
C ASP A 798 -19.16 -8.01 -16.85
N ALA A 799 -20.48 -8.06 -16.61
CA ALA A 799 -21.19 -7.22 -15.64
C ALA A 799 -21.15 -7.80 -14.21
N MET A 800 -19.98 -8.24 -13.76
CA MET A 800 -19.82 -8.79 -12.41
C MET A 800 -19.84 -7.66 -11.37
N GLU A 801 -21.03 -7.33 -10.89
CA GLU A 801 -21.20 -6.45 -9.74
C GLU A 801 -21.46 -7.24 -8.46
N CYS A 802 -21.03 -6.70 -7.32
CA CYS A 802 -21.30 -7.29 -6.01
C CYS A 802 -22.82 -7.41 -5.80
N SER A 803 -23.33 -8.62 -5.52
CA SER A 803 -24.76 -8.88 -5.27
C SER A 803 -25.36 -8.05 -4.13
N GLY A 804 -24.50 -7.45 -3.28
CA GLY A 804 -24.90 -6.44 -2.29
C GLY A 804 -25.37 -5.12 -2.92
N MET A 805 -24.71 -4.62 -3.96
CA MET A 805 -25.16 -3.42 -4.67
C MET A 805 -26.48 -3.67 -5.40
N LEU A 806 -26.62 -4.85 -6.02
CA LEU A 806 -27.86 -5.26 -6.66
C LEU A 806 -29.02 -5.39 -5.66
N SER A 807 -28.77 -5.98 -4.49
CA SER A 807 -29.74 -6.02 -3.40
C SER A 807 -30.21 -4.61 -3.02
N ASP A 808 -29.28 -3.67 -2.85
CA ASP A 808 -29.60 -2.29 -2.49
C ASP A 808 -30.48 -1.64 -3.57
N ASP A 809 -30.17 -1.85 -4.86
CA ASP A 809 -30.96 -1.33 -5.98
C ASP A 809 -32.39 -1.92 -6.00
N LEU A 810 -32.53 -3.24 -5.84
CA LEU A 810 -33.81 -3.93 -5.82
C LEU A 810 -34.70 -3.47 -4.66
N ILE A 811 -34.13 -3.39 -3.46
CA ILE A 811 -34.85 -2.97 -2.25
C ILE A 811 -35.26 -1.50 -2.38
N LYS A 812 -34.34 -0.61 -2.79
CA LYS A 812 -34.63 0.81 -3.05
C LYS A 812 -35.74 0.98 -4.09
N TYR A 813 -35.70 0.20 -5.16
CA TYR A 813 -36.76 0.24 -6.16
C TYR A 813 -38.12 -0.11 -5.56
N CYS A 814 -38.19 -1.18 -4.76
CA CYS A 814 -39.44 -1.58 -4.10
C CYS A 814 -40.00 -0.46 -3.20
N TYR A 815 -39.14 0.28 -2.49
CA TYR A 815 -39.55 1.45 -1.69
C TYR A 815 -40.19 2.57 -2.51
N THR A 816 -39.87 2.68 -3.80
CA THR A 816 -40.51 3.68 -4.69
C THR A 816 -41.90 3.27 -5.17
N LEU A 817 -42.31 2.02 -4.95
CA LEU A 817 -43.60 1.52 -5.41
C LEU A 817 -44.77 2.05 -4.55
N PRO A 818 -45.89 2.47 -5.17
CA PRO A 818 -47.05 2.96 -4.42
C PRO A 818 -47.57 1.93 -3.41
N GLY A 819 -47.78 2.35 -2.15
CA GLY A 819 -48.36 1.51 -1.10
C GLY A 819 -47.37 0.58 -0.36
N PHE A 820 -46.07 0.68 -0.63
CA PHE A 820 -45.06 -0.21 -0.06
C PHE A 820 -45.01 -0.22 1.48
N HIS A 821 -44.87 0.95 2.11
CA HIS A 821 -44.52 1.07 3.54
C HIS A 821 -45.56 0.49 4.51
N ALA A 822 -46.85 0.53 4.18
CA ALA A 822 -47.89 0.00 5.08
C ALA A 822 -47.96 -1.54 5.06
N ARG A 823 -47.55 -2.17 3.94
CA ARG A 823 -47.83 -3.59 3.67
C ARG A 823 -46.59 -4.49 3.78
N PHE A 824 -45.40 -3.97 3.51
CA PHE A 824 -44.18 -4.78 3.37
C PHE A 824 -43.03 -4.42 4.34
N ALA A 825 -43.25 -3.48 5.27
CA ALA A 825 -42.22 -3.03 6.22
C ALA A 825 -41.67 -4.13 7.15
N GLY A 826 -42.34 -5.29 7.25
CA GLY A 826 -41.89 -6.45 8.03
C GLY A 826 -41.16 -7.54 7.23
N VAL A 827 -40.97 -7.36 5.91
CA VAL A 827 -40.30 -8.36 5.06
C VAL A 827 -38.77 -8.22 5.12
N ILE A 828 -38.27 -6.98 5.20
CA ILE A 828 -36.83 -6.68 5.25
C ILE A 828 -36.37 -6.71 6.71
N PRO A 829 -35.29 -7.45 7.03
CA PRO A 829 -34.67 -7.38 8.35
C PRO A 829 -34.29 -5.93 8.74
N PRO A 830 -34.61 -5.42 9.96
CA PRO A 830 -34.31 -4.06 10.41
C PRO A 830 -32.84 -3.69 10.34
N ALA A 831 -31.92 -4.66 10.45
CA ALA A 831 -30.50 -4.39 10.27
C ALA A 831 -30.13 -4.02 8.82
N TRP A 832 -31.03 -4.23 7.87
CA TRP A 832 -30.84 -4.00 6.44
C TRP A 832 -31.79 -2.92 5.87
N GLN A 833 -32.67 -2.36 6.71
CA GLN A 833 -33.48 -1.18 6.41
C GLN A 833 -32.60 0.07 6.49
#